data_AF-A0A535WN97-F1
#
_entry.id   AF-A0A535WN97-F1
#
_cell.length_a   1.000
_cell.length_b   1.000
_cell.length_c   1.000
_cell.angle_alpha   90.00
_cell.angle_beta   90.00
_cell.angle_gamma   90.00
#
_symmetry.space_group_name_H-M   'P 1'
#
loop_
_entity.id
_entity.type
_entity.pdbx_description
1 polymer ?
#
loop_
_entity_poly.entity_id
_entity_poly.type
_entity_poly.pdbx_seq_one_letter_code
_entity_poly.pdbx_strand_id
1 'polypeptide(L)'
;MGGYEPGATCHQNLHSAAKVPPLVRIWGRQGRASAADDYIDADRRLVAERVAEIFRWLFVLILFILNNFGGLQLAGARLFSNGVLVAWALFNLGVTVLLVRGFKPGRQFGLLTTAVDLAAGALLVYTSSGLTSPYILALFLAIIASAIRFGTAYSLLCAAVIGFVYLFVGGTVPADYARDPQLGLTTAGRIFLFFVVALVTGLMGDELRRERRLAVSRAAQAESLQQMSGALAYSLDVSDLFEVILQQAVKVSNADSGQLILHTGGRLQLAAFHGQGGKSDRVAIEKGDPLTQRVAATGDALHIKDTRSYGGPEPIGASPPLSLMLVPILVQDRVAAIMKVVAFTRANAFTDQQFFMLGALAASAAGPLSNSLRYERKTREAITDGLTGLLNHREFRRRLEIEFSRYRRKGTPLGLMIIDVDLFKTVNDSMGHQHGDEVLRAAADLVARAVREHDLVSRYGGDEMAVILPDTSAAEAATTAARLTKIVRDAAIHATSTRDLTLSIGIAGCPQDAITSDELLMAADEALYYAKRLGRDRCLSFADVVSEFARDRQALSRAIVESGPQLVAAISRAVALSDPGGTQHTSRIAAFAHAIARKLGRHDQELELVRTAALLHEIGRLEAGTDVRHHDWMSEHGVLAERVIQRGNFLPELVEIIRHHHERWDGKGKPDGLAGEQIPLLARVLAVADAFDQLTSDDEHPLSPVDALDRLADDGGKAYDQHVVDGLASLVGEGERLGSILRMPPRVIQTA
;
A
#
# COMPACT_ATOMS: atom_id res chain seq x y z
N MET A 1 26.03 30.01 26.95
CA MET A 1 25.70 29.02 27.99
C MET A 1 24.26 28.61 27.78
N GLY A 2 23.86 27.36 27.51
CA GLY A 2 24.56 26.11 27.27
C GLY A 2 23.61 25.25 26.40
N GLY A 3 24.18 24.45 25.51
CA GLY A 3 23.45 23.57 24.60
C GLY A 3 23.04 22.26 25.25
N TYR A 4 22.05 21.62 24.64
CA TYR A 4 21.72 20.22 24.86
C TYR A 4 21.45 19.57 23.50
N GLU A 5 22.41 18.77 23.04
CA GLU A 5 22.33 17.88 21.87
C GLU A 5 21.69 16.55 22.28
N PRO A 6 20.89 15.90 21.42
CA PRO A 6 20.68 14.47 21.48
C PRO A 6 21.47 13.75 20.37
N GLY A 7 22.54 13.08 20.78
CA GLY A 7 22.92 11.73 20.37
C GLY A 7 23.02 11.40 18.88
N ALA A 8 24.12 11.80 18.24
CA ALA A 8 24.60 11.17 17.02
C ALA A 8 25.15 9.77 17.33
N THR A 9 24.50 8.72 16.82
CA THR A 9 25.09 7.37 16.75
C THR A 9 25.15 6.90 15.29
N CYS A 10 26.40 6.78 14.83
CA CYS A 10 26.90 5.81 13.85
C CYS A 10 26.19 5.70 12.48
N HIS A 11 26.27 6.74 11.64
CA HIS A 11 26.07 6.59 10.18
C HIS A 11 26.92 7.58 9.37
N GLN A 12 28.23 7.55 9.54
CA GLN A 12 29.17 8.15 8.59
C GLN A 12 30.42 7.29 8.49
N ASN A 13 30.39 6.25 7.64
CA ASN A 13 31.55 5.64 6.97
C ASN A 13 31.13 4.54 5.97
N LEU A 14 30.18 4.84 5.08
CA LEU A 14 29.84 3.99 3.92
C LEU A 14 29.94 4.80 2.60
N HIS A 15 30.94 5.68 2.53
CA HIS A 15 31.42 6.25 1.27
C HIS A 15 32.93 6.00 1.13
N SER A 16 33.32 4.74 1.03
CA SER A 16 34.55 4.35 0.34
C SER A 16 34.19 3.44 -0.83
N ALA A 17 33.44 4.00 -1.78
CA ALA A 17 33.39 3.47 -3.13
C ALA A 17 34.85 3.27 -3.59
N ALA A 18 35.21 2.01 -3.86
CA ALA A 18 36.48 1.67 -4.47
C ALA A 18 36.60 2.51 -5.76
N LYS A 19 37.48 3.52 -5.73
CA LYS A 19 37.80 4.36 -6.87
C LYS A 19 38.39 3.46 -7.96
N VAL A 20 37.55 3.07 -8.91
CA VAL A 20 37.99 2.57 -10.21
C VAL A 20 38.76 3.70 -10.89
N PRO A 21 40.00 3.47 -11.38
CA PRO A 21 40.81 4.53 -11.96
C PRO A 21 40.17 5.14 -13.22
N PRO A 22 40.45 6.41 -13.58
CA PRO A 22 39.66 7.20 -14.53
C PRO A 22 39.78 6.82 -16.02
N LEU A 23 40.33 5.66 -16.36
CA LEU A 23 40.58 5.25 -17.76
C LEU A 23 39.58 4.23 -18.33
N VAL A 24 38.55 3.81 -17.58
CA VAL A 24 37.63 2.73 -18.01
C VAL A 24 36.37 3.24 -18.72
N ARG A 25 36.40 4.44 -19.32
CA ARG A 25 35.22 5.04 -19.99
C ARG A 25 35.02 4.71 -21.47
N ILE A 26 35.88 3.89 -22.10
CA ILE A 26 35.87 3.76 -23.57
C ILE A 26 35.45 2.38 -24.13
N TRP A 27 35.30 1.30 -23.33
CA TRP A 27 35.05 -0.03 -23.91
C TRP A 27 33.64 -0.60 -23.66
N GLY A 28 33.07 -1.22 -24.70
CA GLY A 28 31.73 -1.83 -24.75
C GLY A 28 31.57 -3.06 -23.83
N ARG A 29 30.32 -3.57 -23.72
CA ARG A 29 29.91 -4.62 -22.75
C ARG A 29 30.81 -5.87 -22.71
N GLN A 30 31.41 -6.29 -23.82
CA GLN A 30 32.38 -7.40 -23.85
C GLN A 30 33.75 -7.05 -23.22
N GLY A 31 34.20 -5.79 -23.30
CA GLY A 31 35.45 -5.34 -22.67
C GLY A 31 35.35 -5.16 -21.15
N ARG A 32 34.13 -4.99 -20.60
CA ARG A 32 33.91 -4.89 -19.13
C ARG A 32 33.96 -6.24 -18.42
N ALA A 33 33.50 -7.31 -19.07
CA ALA A 33 33.57 -8.67 -18.52
C ALA A 33 35.01 -9.19 -18.47
N SER A 34 35.78 -9.00 -19.57
CA SER A 34 37.20 -9.37 -19.62
C SER A 34 38.04 -8.60 -18.58
N ALA A 35 37.80 -7.30 -18.40
CA ALA A 35 38.55 -6.51 -17.42
C ALA A 35 38.25 -6.89 -15.95
N ALA A 36 37.03 -7.36 -15.66
CA ALA A 36 36.64 -7.83 -14.34
C ALA A 36 37.23 -9.21 -14.03
N ASP A 37 37.22 -10.12 -15.00
CA ASP A 37 37.87 -11.43 -14.89
C ASP A 37 39.40 -11.29 -14.73
N ASP A 38 40.03 -10.39 -15.49
CA ASP A 38 41.46 -10.08 -15.35
C ASP A 38 41.81 -9.49 -13.98
N TYR A 39 40.91 -8.68 -13.40
CA TYR A 39 41.09 -8.12 -12.06
C TYR A 39 41.00 -9.19 -10.97
N ILE A 40 40.01 -10.08 -11.05
CA ILE A 40 39.83 -11.21 -10.12
C ILE A 40 41.01 -12.17 -10.20
N ASP A 41 41.51 -12.44 -11.40
CA ASP A 41 42.67 -13.31 -11.60
C ASP A 41 43.99 -12.66 -11.16
N ALA A 42 44.13 -11.34 -11.25
CA ALA A 42 45.27 -10.62 -10.68
C ALA A 42 45.29 -10.69 -9.14
N ASP A 43 44.14 -10.57 -8.48
CA ASP A 43 44.05 -10.65 -7.02
C ASP A 43 44.32 -12.07 -6.51
N ARG A 44 43.86 -13.09 -7.25
CA ARG A 44 44.20 -14.49 -6.99
C ARG A 44 45.70 -14.75 -7.07
N ARG A 45 46.38 -14.22 -8.09
CA ARG A 45 47.83 -14.34 -8.25
C ARG A 45 48.58 -13.64 -7.11
N LEU A 46 48.11 -12.47 -6.68
CA LEU A 46 48.67 -11.77 -5.53
C LEU A 46 48.59 -12.60 -4.25
N VAL A 47 47.44 -13.22 -3.97
CA VAL A 47 47.27 -14.10 -2.81
C VAL A 47 48.20 -15.32 -2.91
N ALA A 48 48.28 -15.97 -4.07
CA ALA A 48 49.17 -17.10 -4.28
C ALA A 48 50.65 -16.74 -4.07
N GLU A 49 51.07 -15.55 -4.51
CA GLU A 49 52.43 -15.05 -4.27
C GLU A 49 52.71 -14.81 -2.78
N ARG A 50 51.78 -14.20 -2.04
CA ARG A 50 51.93 -13.98 -0.60
C ARG A 50 52.05 -15.30 0.17
N VAL A 51 51.26 -16.30 -0.19
CA VAL A 51 51.35 -17.62 0.44
C VAL A 51 52.69 -18.27 0.12
N ALA A 52 53.14 -18.23 -1.14
CA ALA A 52 54.44 -18.76 -1.54
C ALA A 52 55.61 -18.03 -0.84
N GLU A 53 55.48 -16.73 -0.59
CA GLU A 53 56.44 -15.92 0.15
C GLU A 53 56.60 -16.39 1.61
N ILE A 54 55.48 -16.71 2.29
CA ILE A 54 55.49 -17.27 3.64
C ILE A 54 56.28 -18.58 3.67
N PHE A 55 56.01 -19.49 2.72
CA PHE A 55 56.77 -20.73 2.59
C PHE A 55 58.25 -20.46 2.31
N ARG A 56 58.59 -19.47 1.46
CA ARG A 56 59.98 -19.14 1.15
C ARG A 56 60.75 -18.65 2.38
N TRP A 57 60.15 -17.79 3.21
CA TRP A 57 60.75 -17.36 4.49
C TRP A 57 60.92 -18.52 5.47
N LEU A 58 59.92 -19.40 5.58
CA LEU A 58 59.99 -20.58 6.42
C LEU A 58 61.15 -21.51 6.01
N PHE A 59 61.29 -21.79 4.72
CA PHE A 59 62.36 -22.65 4.20
C PHE A 59 63.74 -22.00 4.36
N VAL A 60 63.90 -20.71 4.09
CA VAL A 60 65.16 -19.99 4.34
C VAL A 60 65.58 -20.12 5.82
N LEU A 61 64.64 -19.95 6.76
CA LEU A 61 64.89 -20.10 8.18
C LEU A 61 65.30 -21.54 8.55
N ILE A 62 64.54 -22.54 8.09
CA ILE A 62 64.81 -23.95 8.37
C ILE A 62 66.19 -24.35 7.83
N LEU A 63 66.52 -23.97 6.60
CA LEU A 63 67.80 -24.30 5.97
C LEU A 63 68.96 -23.56 6.62
N PHE A 64 68.74 -22.34 7.09
CA PHE A 64 69.74 -21.59 7.86
C PHE A 64 70.05 -22.27 9.19
N ILE A 65 69.02 -22.72 9.92
CA ILE A 65 69.20 -23.49 11.16
C ILE A 65 69.96 -24.78 10.87
N LEU A 66 69.54 -25.52 9.83
CA LEU A 66 70.16 -26.76 9.41
C LEU A 66 71.66 -26.59 9.05
N ASN A 67 72.01 -25.50 8.38
CA ASN A 67 73.41 -25.20 8.03
C ASN A 67 74.29 -24.95 9.27
N ASN A 68 73.79 -24.16 10.21
CA ASN A 68 74.60 -23.66 11.32
C ASN A 68 74.61 -24.61 12.52
N PHE A 69 73.57 -25.42 12.70
CA PHE A 69 73.41 -26.33 13.85
C PHE A 69 73.44 -27.82 13.47
N GLY A 70 73.44 -28.19 12.19
CA GLY A 70 73.34 -29.58 11.72
C GLY A 70 74.64 -30.40 11.73
N GLY A 71 75.78 -29.86 12.19
CA GLY A 71 77.02 -30.61 12.43
C GLY A 71 77.78 -31.19 11.23
N LEU A 72 77.28 -31.09 10.00
CA LEU A 72 77.68 -31.96 8.88
C LEU A 72 78.62 -31.35 7.81
N GLN A 73 79.14 -30.13 7.97
CA GLN A 73 79.94 -29.46 6.91
C GLN A 73 81.31 -28.95 7.35
N LEU A 74 82.28 -28.93 6.42
CA LEU A 74 83.55 -28.20 6.56
C LEU A 74 83.29 -26.68 6.62
N ALA A 75 84.09 -25.94 7.39
CA ALA A 75 83.87 -24.50 7.66
C ALA A 75 83.71 -23.64 6.39
N GLY A 76 84.46 -23.94 5.33
CA GLY A 76 84.36 -23.24 4.03
C GLY A 76 83.04 -23.48 3.29
N ALA A 77 82.50 -24.70 3.32
CA ALA A 77 81.22 -25.03 2.69
C ALA A 77 80.02 -24.39 3.42
N ARG A 78 80.13 -24.23 4.76
CA ARG A 78 79.13 -23.53 5.57
C ARG A 78 79.05 -22.05 5.21
N LEU A 79 80.19 -21.40 5.02
CA LEU A 79 80.26 -19.97 4.67
C LEU A 79 79.63 -19.71 3.30
N PHE A 80 79.92 -20.56 2.31
CA PHE A 80 79.30 -20.46 0.98
C PHE A 80 77.78 -20.68 1.03
N SER A 81 77.33 -21.73 1.73
CA SER A 81 75.89 -22.03 1.89
C SER A 81 75.14 -20.89 2.59
N ASN A 82 75.74 -20.27 3.62
CA ASN A 82 75.20 -19.06 4.26
C ASN A 82 75.11 -17.89 3.28
N GLY A 83 76.12 -17.69 2.41
CA GLY A 83 76.07 -16.67 1.37
C GLY A 83 74.89 -16.85 0.41
N VAL A 84 74.63 -18.08 -0.05
CA VAL A 84 73.49 -18.40 -0.92
C VAL A 84 72.16 -18.18 -0.20
N LEU A 85 72.04 -18.59 1.07
CA LEU A 85 70.83 -18.38 1.88
C LEU A 85 70.55 -16.89 2.13
N VAL A 86 71.59 -16.09 2.41
CA VAL A 86 71.45 -14.63 2.59
C VAL A 86 71.04 -13.96 1.27
N ALA A 87 71.65 -14.34 0.14
CA ALA A 87 71.27 -13.83 -1.17
C ALA A 87 69.80 -14.16 -1.50
N TRP A 88 69.36 -15.38 -1.18
CA TRP A 88 67.98 -15.81 -1.36
C TRP A 88 67.01 -15.06 -0.43
N ALA A 89 67.41 -14.79 0.82
CA ALA A 89 66.65 -13.97 1.76
C ALA A 89 66.50 -12.52 1.28
N LEU A 90 67.56 -11.92 0.74
CA LEU A 90 67.53 -10.58 0.16
C LEU A 90 66.63 -10.49 -1.08
N PHE A 91 66.67 -11.51 -1.94
CA PHE A 91 65.73 -11.62 -3.06
C PHE A 91 64.28 -11.70 -2.55
N ASN A 92 64.02 -12.52 -1.52
CA ASN A 92 62.69 -12.65 -0.95
C ASN A 92 62.20 -11.34 -0.33
N LEU A 93 63.07 -10.62 0.39
CA LEU A 93 62.78 -9.28 0.90
C LEU A 93 62.41 -8.30 -0.22
N GLY A 94 63.10 -8.36 -1.36
CA GLY A 94 62.76 -7.57 -2.55
C GLY A 94 61.36 -7.89 -3.07
N VAL A 95 61.00 -9.18 -3.14
CA VAL A 95 59.64 -9.63 -3.51
C VAL A 95 58.61 -9.12 -2.49
N THR A 96 58.88 -9.24 -1.19
CA THR A 96 58.02 -8.71 -0.12
C THR A 96 57.74 -7.22 -0.32
N VAL A 97 58.79 -6.41 -0.52
CA VAL A 97 58.67 -4.96 -0.71
C VAL A 97 57.84 -4.62 -1.94
N LEU A 98 58.01 -5.34 -3.05
CA LEU A 98 57.20 -5.14 -4.26
C LEU A 98 55.72 -5.44 -3.99
N LEU A 99 55.40 -6.58 -3.37
CA LEU A 99 54.02 -6.99 -3.10
C LEU A 99 53.33 -6.08 -2.06
N VAL A 100 54.07 -5.57 -1.07
CA VAL A 100 53.57 -4.60 -0.07
C VAL A 100 53.33 -3.22 -0.70
N ARG A 101 54.18 -2.81 -1.66
CA ARG A 101 53.98 -1.55 -2.42
C ARG A 101 52.88 -1.62 -3.49
N GLY A 102 52.12 -2.71 -3.52
CA GLY A 102 50.95 -2.84 -4.39
C GLY A 102 51.29 -3.27 -5.82
N PHE A 103 52.50 -3.82 -6.07
CA PHE A 103 52.80 -4.44 -7.35
C PHE A 103 51.85 -5.63 -7.59
N LYS A 104 51.22 -5.69 -8.77
CA LYS A 104 50.30 -6.77 -9.15
C LYS A 104 51.07 -7.83 -9.95
N PRO A 105 51.35 -9.02 -9.37
CA PRO A 105 52.17 -10.02 -10.03
C PRO A 105 51.44 -10.67 -11.22
N GLY A 106 52.08 -10.62 -12.39
CA GLY A 106 51.67 -11.39 -13.55
C GLY A 106 52.12 -12.85 -13.47
N ARG A 107 51.67 -13.68 -14.43
CA ARG A 107 52.09 -15.09 -14.52
C ARG A 107 53.62 -15.25 -14.67
N GLN A 108 54.24 -14.34 -15.42
CA GLN A 108 55.69 -14.32 -15.62
C GLN A 108 56.45 -14.06 -14.32
N PHE A 109 55.90 -13.23 -13.42
CA PHE A 109 56.50 -12.96 -12.11
C PHE A 109 56.56 -14.22 -11.25
N GLY A 110 55.47 -14.99 -11.19
CA GLY A 110 55.46 -16.25 -10.43
C GLY A 110 56.38 -17.32 -11.02
N LEU A 111 56.52 -17.37 -12.35
CA LEU A 111 57.49 -18.27 -13.00
C LEU A 111 58.93 -17.87 -12.67
N LEU A 112 59.24 -16.57 -12.71
CA LEU A 112 60.56 -16.04 -12.37
C LEU A 112 60.94 -16.38 -10.92
N THR A 113 60.05 -16.11 -9.96
CA THR A 113 60.34 -16.39 -8.56
C THR A 113 60.48 -17.89 -8.28
N THR A 114 59.68 -18.74 -8.93
CA THR A 114 59.83 -20.21 -8.87
C THR A 114 61.16 -20.67 -9.45
N ALA A 115 61.61 -20.07 -10.55
CA ALA A 115 62.90 -20.39 -11.16
C ALA A 115 64.08 -19.99 -10.25
N VAL A 116 63.99 -18.85 -9.57
CA VAL A 116 64.98 -18.44 -8.55
C VAL A 116 65.00 -19.40 -7.36
N ASP A 117 63.83 -19.82 -6.88
CA ASP A 117 63.72 -20.80 -5.79
C ASP A 117 64.37 -22.14 -6.15
N LEU A 118 64.12 -22.61 -7.39
CA LEU A 118 64.74 -23.81 -7.93
C LEU A 118 66.26 -23.66 -8.06
N ALA A 119 66.74 -22.55 -8.61
CA ALA A 119 68.17 -22.30 -8.78
C ALA A 119 68.91 -22.23 -7.45
N ALA A 120 68.34 -21.53 -6.45
CA ALA A 120 68.91 -21.43 -5.10
C ALA A 120 68.96 -22.82 -4.43
N GLY A 121 67.87 -23.59 -4.51
CA GLY A 121 67.84 -24.96 -3.97
C GLY A 121 68.84 -25.89 -4.66
N ALA A 122 68.91 -25.87 -5.99
CA ALA A 122 69.84 -26.70 -6.75
C ALA A 122 71.31 -26.34 -6.45
N LEU A 123 71.63 -25.05 -6.33
CA LEU A 123 72.97 -24.57 -5.99
C LEU A 123 73.39 -24.97 -4.57
N LEU A 124 72.46 -24.87 -3.61
CA LEU A 124 72.69 -25.35 -2.25
C LEU A 124 72.99 -26.84 -2.26
N VAL A 125 72.16 -27.66 -2.91
CA VAL A 125 72.37 -29.12 -3.00
C VAL A 125 73.71 -29.45 -3.66
N TYR A 126 74.04 -28.80 -4.78
CA TYR A 126 75.31 -29.01 -5.51
C TYR A 126 76.55 -28.78 -4.63
N THR A 127 76.53 -27.71 -3.83
CA THR A 127 77.70 -27.30 -3.03
C THR A 127 77.79 -27.96 -1.65
N SER A 128 76.77 -28.72 -1.26
CA SER A 128 76.61 -29.28 0.09
C SER A 128 76.52 -30.81 0.10
N SER A 129 77.43 -31.50 -0.61
CA SER A 129 77.52 -32.96 -0.76
C SER A 129 76.53 -33.62 -1.74
N GLY A 130 75.90 -32.86 -2.63
CA GLY A 130 75.08 -33.43 -3.71
C GLY A 130 73.89 -34.23 -3.17
N LEU A 131 73.79 -35.51 -3.54
CA LEU A 131 72.61 -36.33 -3.22
C LEU A 131 72.41 -36.56 -1.72
N THR A 132 73.44 -36.51 -0.87
CA THR A 132 73.29 -36.68 0.59
C THR A 132 72.95 -35.38 1.33
N SER A 133 72.86 -34.28 0.60
CA SER A 133 72.62 -32.95 1.13
C SER A 133 71.29 -32.84 1.89
N PRO A 134 71.29 -32.26 3.11
CA PRO A 134 70.05 -31.98 3.82
C PRO A 134 69.29 -30.79 3.21
N TYR A 135 69.90 -30.04 2.27
CA TYR A 135 69.27 -28.94 1.53
C TYR A 135 68.32 -29.39 0.42
N ILE A 136 68.15 -30.70 0.22
CA ILE A 136 67.14 -31.24 -0.69
C ILE A 136 65.72 -30.73 -0.36
N LEU A 137 65.47 -30.41 0.91
CA LEU A 137 64.23 -29.74 1.36
C LEU A 137 63.93 -28.48 0.53
N ALA A 138 64.94 -27.71 0.13
CA ALA A 138 64.78 -26.50 -0.69
C ALA A 138 64.08 -26.76 -2.03
N LEU A 139 64.27 -27.95 -2.62
CA LEU A 139 63.65 -28.31 -3.90
C LEU A 139 62.14 -28.56 -3.76
N PHE A 140 61.67 -29.00 -2.59
CA PHE A 140 60.24 -29.14 -2.33
C PHE A 140 59.51 -27.80 -2.30
N LEU A 141 60.17 -26.71 -1.91
CA LEU A 141 59.58 -25.38 -1.93
C LEU A 141 59.13 -24.98 -3.35
N ALA A 142 59.95 -25.24 -4.37
CA ALA A 142 59.59 -24.92 -5.76
C ALA A 142 58.35 -25.71 -6.23
N ILE A 143 58.23 -26.97 -5.80
CA ILE A 143 57.06 -27.82 -6.08
C ILE A 143 55.81 -27.27 -5.39
N ILE A 144 55.89 -26.99 -4.09
CA ILE A 144 54.77 -26.47 -3.27
C ILE A 144 54.33 -25.10 -3.81
N ALA A 145 55.28 -24.21 -4.08
CA ALA A 145 54.99 -22.89 -4.63
C ALA A 145 54.36 -22.97 -6.03
N SER A 146 54.84 -23.88 -6.89
CA SER A 146 54.24 -24.12 -8.21
C SER A 146 52.82 -24.68 -8.10
N ALA A 147 52.55 -25.59 -7.17
CA ALA A 147 51.22 -26.15 -6.91
C ALA A 147 50.21 -25.06 -6.49
N ILE A 148 50.63 -24.19 -5.57
CA ILE A 148 49.81 -23.07 -5.08
C ILE A 148 49.51 -22.08 -6.21
N ARG A 149 50.52 -21.72 -7.02
CA ARG A 149 50.41 -20.72 -8.08
C ARG A 149 49.66 -21.21 -9.32
N PHE A 150 49.94 -22.44 -9.77
CA PHE A 150 49.61 -22.90 -11.11
C PHE A 150 48.85 -24.24 -11.15
N GLY A 151 48.70 -24.92 -10.01
CA GLY A 151 47.94 -26.16 -9.89
C GLY A 151 48.68 -27.42 -10.30
N THR A 152 47.94 -28.53 -10.34
CA THR A 152 48.53 -29.89 -10.38
C THR A 152 49.43 -30.13 -11.59
N ALA A 153 49.02 -29.67 -12.79
CA ALA A 153 49.81 -29.91 -14.00
C ALA A 153 51.20 -29.25 -13.92
N TYR A 154 51.28 -28.05 -13.34
CA TYR A 154 52.54 -27.31 -13.22
C TYR A 154 53.40 -27.77 -12.04
N SER A 155 52.80 -28.27 -10.95
CA SER A 155 53.57 -28.88 -9.86
C SER A 155 54.22 -30.18 -10.32
N LEU A 156 53.51 -31.00 -11.10
CA LEU A 156 54.07 -32.23 -11.69
C LEU A 156 55.18 -31.93 -12.71
N LEU A 157 55.01 -30.93 -13.56
CA LEU A 157 56.07 -30.47 -14.45
C LEU A 157 57.29 -29.98 -13.68
N CYS A 158 57.08 -29.22 -12.59
CA CYS A 158 58.15 -28.75 -11.72
C CYS A 158 58.88 -29.91 -11.04
N ALA A 159 58.15 -30.93 -10.55
CA ALA A 159 58.74 -32.15 -9.98
C ALA A 159 59.57 -32.93 -11.00
N ALA A 160 59.13 -33.01 -12.27
CA ALA A 160 59.90 -33.64 -13.33
C ALA A 160 61.20 -32.88 -13.62
N VAL A 161 61.15 -31.55 -13.71
CA VAL A 161 62.34 -30.69 -13.90
C VAL A 161 63.30 -30.83 -12.71
N ILE A 162 62.78 -30.84 -11.49
CA ILE A 162 63.57 -31.02 -10.27
C ILE A 162 64.19 -32.40 -10.21
N GLY A 163 63.42 -33.45 -10.53
CA GLY A 163 63.93 -34.82 -10.60
C GLY A 163 65.06 -34.94 -11.61
N PHE A 164 64.92 -34.31 -12.78
CA PHE A 164 65.98 -34.24 -13.79
C PHE A 164 67.20 -33.50 -13.25
N VAL A 165 67.04 -32.28 -12.73
CA VAL A 165 68.14 -31.50 -12.14
C VAL A 165 68.84 -32.28 -11.02
N TYR A 166 68.08 -32.98 -10.17
CA TYR A 166 68.59 -33.76 -9.05
C TYR A 166 69.51 -34.91 -9.49
N LEU A 167 69.22 -35.56 -10.62
CA LEU A 167 70.07 -36.61 -11.19
C LEU A 167 71.46 -36.09 -11.60
N PHE A 168 71.55 -34.85 -12.07
CA PHE A 168 72.82 -34.27 -12.55
C PHE A 168 73.56 -33.48 -11.46
N VAL A 169 72.84 -32.84 -10.54
CA VAL A 169 73.41 -32.05 -9.45
C VAL A 169 74.18 -32.92 -8.44
N GLY A 170 73.85 -34.21 -8.36
CA GLY A 170 74.58 -35.18 -7.54
C GLY A 170 76.00 -35.50 -8.00
N GLY A 171 76.41 -35.09 -9.21
CA GLY A 171 77.69 -35.46 -9.81
C GLY A 171 77.82 -36.95 -10.15
N THR A 172 76.74 -37.72 -10.05
CA THR A 172 76.70 -39.16 -10.28
C THR A 172 76.45 -39.46 -11.75
N VAL A 173 77.31 -40.27 -12.36
CA VAL A 173 77.07 -40.84 -13.69
C VAL A 173 76.30 -42.16 -13.56
N PRO A 174 75.61 -42.63 -14.61
CA PRO A 174 74.89 -43.92 -14.58
C PRO A 174 75.71 -45.11 -14.05
N ALA A 175 77.04 -45.06 -14.20
CA ALA A 175 77.98 -46.06 -13.68
C ALA A 175 78.05 -46.11 -12.13
N ASP A 176 77.76 -45.02 -11.42
CA ASP A 176 77.83 -44.96 -9.95
C ASP A 176 76.66 -45.72 -9.31
N TYR A 177 75.48 -45.69 -9.93
CA TYR A 177 74.31 -46.46 -9.47
C TYR A 177 74.49 -47.97 -9.65
N ALA A 178 75.31 -48.40 -10.60
CA ALA A 178 75.64 -49.80 -10.79
C ALA A 178 76.63 -50.32 -9.73
N ARG A 179 77.45 -49.44 -9.14
CA ARG A 179 78.42 -49.78 -8.07
C ARG A 179 77.79 -49.73 -6.67
N ASP A 180 76.83 -48.83 -6.45
CA ASP A 180 76.09 -48.72 -5.19
C ASP A 180 74.57 -48.73 -5.45
N PRO A 181 73.92 -49.91 -5.36
CA PRO A 181 72.47 -50.03 -5.53
C PRO A 181 71.65 -49.23 -4.51
N GLN A 182 72.19 -48.95 -3.30
CA GLN A 182 71.48 -48.18 -2.28
C GLN A 182 71.39 -46.70 -2.64
N LEU A 183 72.42 -46.16 -3.29
CA LEU A 183 72.41 -44.80 -3.84
C LEU A 183 71.35 -44.64 -4.95
N GLY A 184 71.18 -45.66 -5.80
CA GLY A 184 70.12 -45.69 -6.81
C GLY A 184 68.72 -45.71 -6.20
N LEU A 185 68.50 -46.56 -5.20
CA LEU A 185 67.21 -46.68 -4.52
C LEU A 185 66.81 -45.42 -3.75
N THR A 186 67.75 -44.78 -3.06
CA THR A 186 67.51 -43.52 -2.33
C THR A 186 67.22 -42.35 -3.28
N THR A 187 67.90 -42.29 -4.42
CA THR A 187 67.67 -41.29 -5.47
C THR A 187 66.29 -41.47 -6.10
N ALA A 188 65.94 -42.70 -6.48
CA ALA A 188 64.62 -43.04 -7.02
C ALA A 188 63.50 -42.74 -6.00
N GLY A 189 63.69 -43.08 -4.72
CA GLY A 189 62.74 -42.79 -3.66
C GLY A 189 62.49 -41.29 -3.44
N ARG A 190 63.52 -40.45 -3.61
CA ARG A 190 63.39 -38.98 -3.50
C ARG A 190 62.71 -38.36 -4.71
N ILE A 191 63.03 -38.83 -5.91
CA ILE A 191 62.32 -38.40 -7.13
C ILE A 191 60.84 -38.79 -7.02
N PHE A 192 60.55 -40.02 -6.59
CA PHE A 192 59.18 -40.46 -6.30
C PHE A 192 58.49 -39.54 -5.28
N LEU A 193 59.19 -39.17 -4.19
CA LEU A 193 58.66 -38.23 -3.20
C LEU A 193 58.35 -36.84 -3.79
N PHE A 194 59.15 -36.32 -4.73
CA PHE A 194 58.82 -35.07 -5.43
C PHE A 194 57.48 -35.16 -6.18
N PHE A 195 57.24 -36.28 -6.88
CA PHE A 195 55.97 -36.51 -7.58
C PHE A 195 54.79 -36.67 -6.62
N VAL A 196 54.97 -37.39 -5.51
CA VAL A 196 53.93 -37.55 -4.48
C VAL A 196 53.56 -36.19 -3.89
N VAL A 197 54.55 -35.39 -3.48
CA VAL A 197 54.31 -34.05 -2.93
C VAL A 197 53.65 -33.15 -3.98
N ALA A 198 54.11 -33.17 -5.23
CA ALA A 198 53.52 -32.39 -6.32
C ALA A 198 52.06 -32.74 -6.58
N LEU A 199 51.73 -34.04 -6.56
CA LEU A 199 50.38 -34.54 -6.79
C LEU A 199 49.45 -34.14 -5.62
N VAL A 200 49.86 -34.43 -4.38
CA VAL A 200 49.03 -34.15 -3.19
C VAL A 200 48.79 -32.65 -3.03
N THR A 201 49.85 -31.84 -3.11
CA THR A 201 49.73 -30.37 -2.98
C THR A 201 48.99 -29.75 -4.16
N GLY A 202 49.18 -30.31 -5.37
CA GLY A 202 48.45 -29.91 -6.57
C GLY A 202 46.95 -30.14 -6.44
N LEU A 203 46.55 -31.38 -6.12
CA LEU A 203 45.14 -31.79 -6.00
C LEU A 203 44.43 -31.02 -4.89
N MET A 204 45.08 -30.87 -3.73
CA MET A 204 44.54 -30.08 -2.62
C MET A 204 44.35 -28.61 -3.02
N GLY A 205 45.31 -28.05 -3.77
CA GLY A 205 45.21 -26.69 -4.30
C GLY A 205 44.07 -26.53 -5.32
N ASP A 206 43.86 -27.52 -6.19
CA ASP A 206 42.77 -27.51 -7.18
C ASP A 206 41.39 -27.65 -6.51
N GLU A 207 41.24 -28.53 -5.52
CA GLU A 207 39.97 -28.73 -4.81
C GLU A 207 39.58 -27.49 -3.99
N LEU A 208 40.51 -26.90 -3.24
CA LEU A 208 40.26 -25.65 -2.50
C LEU A 208 39.85 -24.50 -3.43
N ARG A 209 40.43 -24.42 -4.63
CA ARG A 209 40.02 -23.43 -5.65
C ARG A 209 38.60 -23.69 -6.14
N ARG A 210 38.20 -24.95 -6.28
CA ARG A 210 36.86 -25.35 -6.71
C ARG A 210 35.81 -24.99 -5.66
N GLU A 211 36.02 -25.37 -4.41
CA GLU A 211 35.10 -25.02 -3.31
C GLU A 211 34.92 -23.51 -3.15
N ARG A 212 36.02 -22.75 -3.20
CA ARG A 212 35.95 -21.29 -3.09
C ARG A 212 35.15 -20.66 -4.24
N ARG A 213 35.27 -21.17 -5.48
CA ARG A 213 34.48 -20.67 -6.63
C ARG A 213 32.98 -20.92 -6.42
N LEU A 214 32.63 -22.09 -5.92
CA LEU A 214 31.24 -22.44 -5.62
C LEU A 214 30.68 -21.55 -4.49
N ALA A 215 31.46 -21.32 -3.43
CA ALA A 215 31.07 -20.45 -2.32
C ALA A 215 30.83 -18.99 -2.77
N VAL A 216 31.74 -18.44 -3.59
CA VAL A 216 31.57 -17.08 -4.14
C VAL A 216 30.34 -16.98 -5.03
N SER A 217 30.07 -17.99 -5.87
CA SER A 217 28.87 -18.00 -6.71
C SER A 217 27.58 -18.05 -5.89
N ARG A 218 27.55 -18.85 -4.82
CA ARG A 218 26.40 -18.91 -3.89
C ARG A 218 26.19 -17.59 -3.17
N ALA A 219 27.27 -16.94 -2.70
CA ALA A 219 27.19 -15.64 -2.05
C ALA A 219 26.65 -14.55 -2.99
N ALA A 220 27.14 -14.50 -4.23
CA ALA A 220 26.66 -13.55 -5.24
C ALA A 220 25.17 -13.77 -5.60
N GLN A 221 24.74 -15.03 -5.67
CA GLN A 221 23.32 -15.36 -5.86
C GLN A 221 22.47 -14.90 -4.68
N ALA A 222 22.91 -15.16 -3.44
CA ALA A 222 22.19 -14.73 -2.24
C ALA A 222 22.09 -13.20 -2.12
N GLU A 223 23.16 -12.47 -2.44
CA GLU A 223 23.16 -11.01 -2.44
C GLU A 223 22.20 -10.44 -3.49
N SER A 224 22.20 -11.00 -4.70
CA SER A 224 21.27 -10.58 -5.75
C SER A 224 19.80 -10.80 -5.33
N LEU A 225 19.50 -11.90 -4.66
CA LEU A 225 18.17 -12.17 -4.11
C LEU A 225 17.78 -11.19 -3.01
N GLN A 226 18.71 -10.84 -2.12
CA GLN A 226 18.46 -9.88 -1.05
C GLN A 226 18.19 -8.46 -1.59
N GLN A 227 18.93 -8.04 -2.62
CA GLN A 227 18.68 -6.75 -3.29
C GLN A 227 17.30 -6.71 -3.97
N MET A 228 16.87 -7.80 -4.61
CA MET A 228 15.53 -7.92 -5.19
C MET A 228 14.45 -7.85 -4.12
N SER A 229 14.60 -8.56 -3.00
CA SER A 229 13.66 -8.52 -1.89
C SER A 229 13.54 -7.12 -1.25
N GLY A 230 14.63 -6.35 -1.21
CA GLY A 230 14.62 -4.98 -0.70
C GLY A 230 13.74 -4.05 -1.54
N ALA A 231 13.83 -4.13 -2.86
CA ALA A 231 13.01 -3.31 -3.76
C ALA A 231 11.50 -3.64 -3.67
N LEU A 232 11.17 -4.91 -3.39
CA LEU A 232 9.78 -5.37 -3.24
C LEU A 232 9.13 -4.96 -1.90
N ALA A 233 9.93 -4.68 -0.87
CA ALA A 233 9.44 -4.34 0.46
C ALA A 233 8.90 -2.90 0.60
N TYR A 234 9.20 -2.02 -0.36
CA TYR A 234 8.84 -0.59 -0.29
C TYR A 234 7.54 -0.20 -1.00
N SER A 235 6.93 -1.11 -1.78
CA SER A 235 5.68 -0.78 -2.49
C SER A 235 4.47 -1.09 -1.60
N LEU A 236 3.70 -0.05 -1.25
CA LEU A 236 2.47 -0.15 -0.46
C LEU A 236 1.23 -0.41 -1.32
N ASP A 237 1.30 -0.13 -2.63
CA ASP A 237 0.22 -0.40 -3.59
C ASP A 237 0.43 -1.76 -4.28
N VAL A 238 -0.63 -2.55 -4.30
CA VAL A 238 -0.71 -3.88 -4.93
C VAL A 238 -0.35 -3.78 -6.42
N SER A 239 -0.86 -2.76 -7.12
CA SER A 239 -0.68 -2.61 -8.56
C SER A 239 0.77 -2.27 -8.90
N ASP A 240 1.36 -1.34 -8.14
CA ASP A 240 2.75 -0.94 -8.31
C ASP A 240 3.71 -2.10 -8.01
N LEU A 241 3.40 -2.90 -6.99
CA LEU A 241 4.17 -4.11 -6.67
C LEU A 241 4.16 -5.10 -7.84
N PHE A 242 3.01 -5.34 -8.45
CA PHE A 242 2.88 -6.26 -9.58
C PHE A 242 3.68 -5.80 -10.79
N GLU A 243 3.63 -4.51 -11.11
CA GLU A 243 4.43 -3.94 -12.19
C GLU A 243 5.93 -4.07 -11.93
N VAL A 244 6.38 -3.77 -10.71
CA VAL A 244 7.80 -3.87 -10.35
C VAL A 244 8.31 -5.31 -10.44
N ILE A 245 7.56 -6.28 -9.91
CA ILE A 245 7.89 -7.71 -10.02
C ILE A 245 8.03 -8.10 -11.50
N LEU A 246 7.06 -7.70 -12.31
CA LEU A 246 6.99 -8.09 -13.70
C LEU A 246 8.08 -7.44 -14.56
N GLN A 247 8.39 -6.17 -14.32
CA GLN A 247 9.49 -5.47 -14.97
C GLN A 247 10.83 -6.14 -14.69
N GLN A 248 11.07 -6.55 -13.44
CA GLN A 248 12.29 -7.28 -13.08
C GLN A 248 12.34 -8.64 -13.75
N ALA A 249 11.23 -9.37 -13.77
CA ALA A 249 11.12 -10.67 -14.44
C ALA A 249 11.49 -10.58 -15.92
N VAL A 250 10.93 -9.60 -16.65
CA VAL A 250 11.23 -9.37 -18.07
C VAL A 250 12.69 -8.96 -18.25
N LYS A 251 13.23 -8.11 -17.39
CA LYS A 251 14.63 -7.65 -17.46
C LYS A 251 15.65 -8.76 -17.21
N VAL A 252 15.42 -9.62 -16.21
CA VAL A 252 16.31 -10.75 -15.86
C VAL A 252 16.27 -11.85 -16.92
N SER A 253 15.08 -12.12 -17.46
CA SER A 253 14.90 -13.13 -18.52
C SER A 253 15.23 -12.61 -19.93
N ASN A 254 15.32 -11.29 -20.11
CA ASN A 254 15.42 -10.65 -21.44
C ASN A 254 14.29 -11.09 -22.38
N ALA A 255 13.08 -11.21 -21.81
CA ALA A 255 11.86 -11.61 -22.51
C ALA A 255 11.30 -10.47 -23.37
N ASP A 256 10.48 -10.82 -24.36
CA ASP A 256 9.81 -9.83 -25.22
C ASP A 256 8.56 -9.27 -24.52
N SER A 257 7.89 -10.08 -23.70
CA SER A 257 6.83 -9.64 -22.79
C SER A 257 6.68 -10.53 -21.56
N GLY A 258 5.95 -10.00 -20.58
CA GLY A 258 5.59 -10.66 -19.33
C GLY A 258 4.16 -10.37 -18.91
N GLN A 259 3.58 -11.32 -18.19
CA GLN A 259 2.26 -11.27 -17.57
C GLN A 259 2.35 -11.75 -16.11
N LEU A 260 1.60 -11.08 -15.22
CA LEU A 260 1.34 -11.56 -13.87
C LEU A 260 -0.16 -11.86 -13.74
N ILE A 261 -0.50 -13.09 -13.40
CA ILE A 261 -1.87 -13.62 -13.43
C ILE A 261 -2.23 -14.04 -12.01
N LEU A 262 -3.24 -13.42 -11.40
CA LEU A 262 -3.74 -13.80 -10.08
C LEU A 262 -4.69 -14.99 -10.17
N HIS A 263 -4.63 -15.85 -9.16
CA HIS A 263 -5.54 -16.97 -9.00
C HIS A 263 -6.42 -16.75 -7.77
N THR A 264 -7.65 -16.27 -7.99
CA THR A 264 -8.60 -15.90 -6.93
C THR A 264 -9.89 -16.69 -7.10
N GLY A 265 -10.25 -17.50 -6.10
CA GLY A 265 -11.54 -18.21 -6.07
C GLY A 265 -11.75 -19.19 -7.24
N GLY A 266 -10.68 -19.83 -7.73
CA GLY A 266 -10.73 -20.74 -8.88
C GLY A 266 -10.80 -20.04 -10.23
N ARG A 267 -10.67 -18.71 -10.28
CA ARG A 267 -10.60 -17.92 -11.50
C ARG A 267 -9.20 -17.32 -11.68
N LEU A 268 -8.76 -17.24 -12.93
CA LEU A 268 -7.51 -16.59 -13.32
C LEU A 268 -7.81 -15.19 -13.85
N GLN A 269 -7.11 -14.18 -13.33
CA GLN A 269 -7.28 -12.79 -13.71
C GLN A 269 -5.93 -12.15 -14.01
N LEU A 270 -5.80 -11.48 -15.15
CA LEU A 270 -4.59 -10.71 -15.47
C LEU A 270 -4.48 -9.50 -14.52
N ALA A 271 -3.39 -9.43 -13.79
CA ALA A 271 -3.15 -8.38 -12.80
C ALA A 271 -2.12 -7.35 -13.25
N ALA A 272 -1.09 -7.76 -14.00
CA ALA A 272 -0.14 -6.84 -14.63
C ALA A 272 0.39 -7.39 -15.95
N PHE A 273 0.80 -6.49 -16.83
CA PHE A 273 1.32 -6.80 -18.15
C PHE A 273 2.47 -5.86 -18.51
N HIS A 274 3.52 -6.40 -19.16
CA HIS A 274 4.67 -5.62 -19.62
C HIS A 274 5.17 -6.13 -20.98
N GLY A 275 5.41 -5.25 -21.96
CA GLY A 275 5.92 -5.61 -23.29
C GLY A 275 4.86 -5.63 -24.41
N GLN A 276 5.05 -6.47 -25.45
CA GLN A 276 4.12 -6.58 -26.59
C GLN A 276 2.95 -7.54 -26.33
N GLY A 277 1.70 -7.17 -26.66
CA GLY A 277 0.51 -8.07 -26.58
C GLY A 277 -0.70 -7.64 -25.72
N GLY A 278 -0.69 -6.44 -25.10
CA GLY A 278 -1.59 -6.10 -23.97
C GLY A 278 -3.10 -6.37 -24.10
N LYS A 279 -3.79 -6.00 -25.20
CA LYS A 279 -5.26 -6.16 -25.30
C LYS A 279 -5.73 -7.54 -25.78
N SER A 280 -4.97 -8.22 -26.65
CA SER A 280 -5.32 -9.57 -27.14
C SER A 280 -5.13 -10.64 -26.07
N ASP A 281 -4.18 -10.44 -25.17
CA ASP A 281 -3.80 -11.44 -24.16
C ASP A 281 -4.76 -11.47 -22.98
N ARG A 282 -5.42 -10.34 -22.66
CA ARG A 282 -6.46 -10.26 -21.63
C ARG A 282 -7.65 -11.19 -21.96
N VAL A 283 -8.03 -11.25 -23.25
CA VAL A 283 -9.11 -12.13 -23.76
C VAL A 283 -8.69 -13.60 -23.75
N ALA A 284 -7.41 -13.92 -24.01
CA ALA A 284 -6.91 -15.30 -23.99
C ALA A 284 -6.85 -15.88 -22.57
N ILE A 285 -6.54 -15.06 -21.57
CA ILE A 285 -6.52 -15.45 -20.15
C ILE A 285 -7.95 -15.68 -19.63
N GLU A 286 -8.89 -14.81 -19.99
CA GLU A 286 -10.32 -14.98 -19.65
C GLU A 286 -10.94 -16.23 -20.33
N LYS A 287 -10.40 -16.66 -21.48
CA LYS A 287 -10.80 -17.89 -22.19
C LYS A 287 -10.13 -19.18 -21.68
N GLY A 288 -9.16 -19.09 -20.77
CA GLY A 288 -8.55 -20.25 -20.11
C GLY A 288 -7.38 -20.90 -20.87
N ASP A 289 -6.26 -20.20 -20.99
CA ASP A 289 -4.99 -20.75 -21.51
C ASP A 289 -4.59 -22.08 -20.81
N PRO A 290 -4.52 -23.22 -21.54
CA PRO A 290 -4.32 -24.55 -20.95
C PRO A 290 -3.01 -24.68 -20.17
N LEU A 291 -1.94 -24.01 -20.63
CA LEU A 291 -0.65 -24.03 -19.96
C LEU A 291 -0.70 -23.30 -18.63
N THR A 292 -1.38 -22.15 -18.59
CA THR A 292 -1.56 -21.38 -17.35
C THR A 292 -2.48 -22.13 -16.38
N GLN A 293 -3.54 -22.77 -16.86
CA GLN A 293 -4.41 -23.63 -16.03
C GLN A 293 -3.66 -24.82 -15.44
N ARG A 294 -2.82 -25.48 -16.24
CA ARG A 294 -1.99 -26.60 -15.75
C ARG A 294 -1.08 -26.16 -14.61
N VAL A 295 -0.39 -25.02 -14.74
CA VAL A 295 0.47 -24.48 -13.68
C VAL A 295 -0.36 -24.08 -12.46
N ALA A 296 -1.56 -23.50 -12.65
CA ALA A 296 -2.48 -23.19 -11.56
C ALA A 296 -2.93 -24.43 -10.76
N ALA A 297 -3.16 -25.55 -11.46
CA ALA A 297 -3.65 -26.79 -10.86
C ALA A 297 -2.53 -27.62 -10.21
N THR A 298 -1.35 -27.69 -10.84
CA THR A 298 -0.23 -28.54 -10.40
C THR A 298 0.71 -27.82 -9.44
N GLY A 299 0.85 -26.49 -9.57
CA GLY A 299 1.92 -25.74 -8.90
C GLY A 299 3.31 -25.97 -9.50
N ASP A 300 3.43 -26.70 -10.61
CA ASP A 300 4.70 -26.98 -11.25
C ASP A 300 5.07 -25.89 -12.24
N ALA A 301 6.28 -25.35 -12.11
CA ALA A 301 6.84 -24.39 -13.05
C ALA A 301 7.12 -25.04 -14.41
N LEU A 302 6.91 -24.30 -15.49
CA LEU A 302 7.06 -24.78 -16.87
C LEU A 302 8.07 -23.94 -17.63
N HIS A 303 9.03 -24.59 -18.29
CA HIS A 303 9.99 -23.96 -19.19
C HIS A 303 9.91 -24.64 -20.56
N ILE A 304 9.36 -23.93 -21.55
CA ILE A 304 9.29 -24.41 -22.94
C ILE A 304 10.29 -23.62 -23.78
N LYS A 305 11.31 -24.33 -24.26
CA LYS A 305 12.39 -23.77 -25.08
C LYS A 305 11.96 -23.57 -26.54
N ASP A 306 11.10 -24.42 -27.08
CA ASP A 306 10.50 -24.22 -28.40
C ASP A 306 9.10 -24.84 -28.44
N THR A 307 8.08 -24.00 -28.57
CA THR A 307 6.66 -24.40 -28.57
C THR A 307 6.31 -25.29 -29.75
N ARG A 308 6.99 -25.19 -30.89
CA ARG A 308 6.76 -26.04 -32.08
C ARG A 308 7.18 -27.49 -31.86
N SER A 309 8.10 -27.70 -30.91
CA SER A 309 8.60 -29.03 -30.53
C SER A 309 7.94 -29.57 -29.26
N TYR A 310 7.03 -28.80 -28.66
CA TYR A 310 6.38 -29.15 -27.42
C TYR A 310 5.20 -30.09 -27.67
N GLY A 311 5.28 -31.34 -27.21
CA GLY A 311 4.22 -32.34 -27.38
C GLY A 311 2.98 -32.16 -26.49
N GLY A 312 2.74 -30.97 -25.96
CA GLY A 312 1.60 -30.65 -25.09
C GLY A 312 0.64 -29.63 -25.72
N PRO A 313 -0.34 -29.11 -24.96
CA PRO A 313 -1.31 -28.17 -25.48
C PRO A 313 -0.64 -26.87 -25.95
N GLU A 314 -1.06 -26.37 -27.12
CA GLU A 314 -0.53 -25.12 -27.67
C GLU A 314 -1.01 -23.88 -26.86
N PRO A 315 -0.17 -22.85 -26.71
CA PRO A 315 -0.56 -21.61 -26.06
C PRO A 315 -1.60 -20.84 -26.90
N ILE A 316 -2.62 -20.30 -26.22
CA ILE A 316 -3.69 -19.52 -26.87
C ILE A 316 -3.27 -18.04 -27.00
N GLY A 317 -3.37 -17.47 -28.21
CA GLY A 317 -3.10 -16.05 -28.47
C GLY A 317 -3.09 -15.69 -29.96
N ALA A 318 -3.17 -14.40 -30.30
CA ALA A 318 -3.15 -13.94 -31.70
C ALA A 318 -1.79 -14.18 -32.39
N SER A 319 -0.71 -14.17 -31.62
CA SER A 319 0.64 -14.59 -32.02
C SER A 319 1.20 -15.53 -30.94
N PRO A 320 1.15 -16.86 -31.11
CA PRO A 320 1.66 -17.80 -30.12
C PRO A 320 3.18 -17.62 -29.95
N PRO A 321 3.69 -17.60 -28.71
CA PRO A 321 5.13 -17.41 -28.46
C PRO A 321 5.95 -18.64 -28.88
N LEU A 322 7.21 -18.43 -29.25
CA LEU A 322 8.16 -19.50 -29.59
C LEU A 322 8.85 -20.08 -28.36
N SER A 323 9.16 -19.27 -27.35
CA SER A 323 9.69 -19.71 -26.06
C SER A 323 8.87 -19.09 -24.93
N LEU A 324 8.67 -19.82 -23.83
CA LEU A 324 7.97 -19.29 -22.66
C LEU A 324 8.39 -19.96 -21.34
N MET A 325 8.32 -19.19 -20.27
CA MET A 325 8.44 -19.68 -18.89
C MET A 325 7.19 -19.29 -18.10
N LEU A 326 6.60 -20.24 -17.40
CA LEU A 326 5.57 -20.00 -16.39
C LEU A 326 6.11 -20.43 -15.03
N VAL A 327 6.07 -19.53 -14.06
CA VAL A 327 6.55 -19.77 -12.70
C VAL A 327 5.43 -19.40 -11.72
N PRO A 328 4.97 -20.34 -10.89
CA PRO A 328 3.95 -20.04 -9.89
C PRO A 328 4.56 -19.30 -8.70
N ILE A 329 3.78 -18.37 -8.15
CA ILE A 329 4.04 -17.73 -6.86
C ILE A 329 3.14 -18.42 -5.84
N LEU A 330 3.77 -19.19 -4.96
CA LEU A 330 3.10 -19.98 -3.92
C LEU A 330 2.96 -19.16 -2.64
N VAL A 331 1.75 -19.09 -2.11
CA VAL A 331 1.44 -18.52 -0.79
C VAL A 331 0.75 -19.59 0.04
N GLN A 332 1.37 -20.02 1.14
CA GLN A 332 0.86 -21.10 2.00
C GLN A 332 0.49 -22.36 1.19
N ASP A 333 1.42 -22.82 0.34
CA ASP A 333 1.28 -23.99 -0.53
C ASP A 333 0.13 -23.95 -1.56
N ARG A 334 -0.43 -22.76 -1.80
CA ARG A 334 -1.42 -22.52 -2.86
C ARG A 334 -0.84 -21.59 -3.93
N VAL A 335 -1.13 -21.86 -5.19
CA VAL A 335 -0.79 -20.95 -6.30
C VAL A 335 -1.64 -19.70 -6.16
N ALA A 336 -1.03 -18.59 -5.70
CA ALA A 336 -1.69 -17.30 -5.55
C ALA A 336 -1.59 -16.46 -6.83
N ALA A 337 -0.47 -16.59 -7.55
CA ALA A 337 -0.27 -15.96 -8.83
C ALA A 337 0.63 -16.80 -9.74
N ILE A 338 0.64 -16.49 -11.03
CA ILE A 338 1.51 -17.10 -12.03
C ILE A 338 2.21 -15.98 -12.78
N MET A 339 3.54 -16.07 -12.83
CA MET A 339 4.39 -15.19 -13.59
C MET A 339 4.72 -15.88 -14.91
N LYS A 340 4.28 -15.29 -16.02
CA LYS A 340 4.49 -15.79 -17.37
C LYS A 340 5.39 -14.82 -18.13
N VAL A 341 6.49 -15.29 -18.69
CA VAL A 341 7.35 -14.51 -19.58
C VAL A 341 7.54 -15.23 -20.90
N VAL A 342 7.53 -14.49 -22.00
CA VAL A 342 7.48 -15.06 -23.34
C VAL A 342 8.43 -14.37 -24.31
N ALA A 343 8.86 -15.11 -25.33
CA ALA A 343 9.57 -14.59 -26.49
C ALA A 343 8.84 -15.05 -27.76
N PHE A 344 8.49 -14.11 -28.64
CA PHE A 344 7.68 -14.38 -29.82
C PHE A 344 8.52 -14.77 -31.03
N THR A 345 9.75 -14.25 -31.14
CA THR A 345 10.56 -14.37 -32.36
C THR A 345 11.77 -15.31 -32.21
N ARG A 346 12.03 -15.78 -30.98
CA ARG A 346 13.24 -16.56 -30.65
C ARG A 346 12.85 -17.90 -30.02
N ALA A 347 13.28 -19.00 -30.63
CA ALA A 347 13.35 -20.31 -29.99
C ALA A 347 14.61 -20.39 -29.11
N ASN A 348 14.57 -21.18 -28.04
CA ASN A 348 15.61 -21.29 -27.02
C ASN A 348 16.00 -19.93 -26.42
N ALA A 349 15.02 -19.02 -26.27
CA ALA A 349 15.29 -17.67 -25.82
C ALA A 349 15.77 -17.60 -24.35
N PHE A 350 15.40 -18.61 -23.55
CA PHE A 350 15.63 -18.65 -22.11
C PHE A 350 16.54 -19.82 -21.74
N THR A 351 17.48 -19.54 -20.83
CA THR A 351 18.40 -20.53 -20.26
C THR A 351 17.84 -21.12 -18.97
N ASP A 352 18.34 -22.30 -18.57
CA ASP A 352 17.92 -22.92 -17.30
C ASP A 352 18.36 -22.08 -16.08
N GLN A 353 19.44 -21.30 -16.21
CA GLN A 353 19.84 -20.31 -15.20
C GLN A 353 18.80 -19.18 -15.08
N GLN A 354 18.26 -18.68 -16.19
CA GLN A 354 17.20 -17.67 -16.17
C GLN A 354 15.89 -18.21 -15.61
N PHE A 355 15.55 -19.47 -15.91
CA PHE A 355 14.41 -20.14 -15.30
C PHE A 355 14.55 -20.26 -13.78
N PHE A 356 15.74 -20.63 -13.28
CA PHE A 356 16.02 -20.68 -11.85
C PHE A 356 15.95 -19.30 -11.19
N MET A 357 16.51 -18.26 -11.82
CA MET A 357 16.43 -16.88 -11.31
C MET A 357 14.97 -16.39 -11.25
N LEU A 358 14.15 -16.74 -12.24
CA LEU A 358 12.72 -16.40 -12.25
C LEU A 358 11.96 -17.13 -11.14
N GLY A 359 12.27 -18.41 -10.91
CA GLY A 359 11.79 -19.19 -9.75
C GLY A 359 12.11 -18.52 -8.42
N ALA A 360 13.34 -18.06 -8.25
CA ALA A 360 13.77 -17.38 -7.03
C ALA A 360 13.11 -15.99 -6.87
N LEU A 361 12.89 -15.26 -7.96
CA LEU A 361 12.13 -14.01 -7.95
C LEU A 361 10.67 -14.24 -7.53
N ALA A 362 10.03 -15.27 -8.07
CA ALA A 362 8.67 -15.67 -7.70
C ALA A 362 8.57 -16.04 -6.21
N ALA A 363 9.53 -16.78 -5.68
CA ALA A 363 9.60 -17.10 -4.25
C ALA A 363 9.77 -15.84 -3.38
N SER A 364 10.63 -14.91 -3.79
CA SER A 364 10.82 -13.63 -3.08
C SER A 364 9.59 -12.73 -3.13
N ALA A 365 8.77 -12.83 -4.18
CA ALA A 365 7.54 -12.06 -4.34
C ALA A 365 6.38 -12.59 -3.47
N ALA A 366 6.42 -13.84 -3.02
CA ALA A 366 5.32 -14.47 -2.29
C ALA A 366 4.91 -13.73 -1.00
N GLY A 367 5.89 -13.30 -0.19
CA GLY A 367 5.63 -12.55 1.05
C GLY A 367 4.97 -11.19 0.81
N PRO A 368 5.59 -10.28 0.02
CA PRO A 368 5.00 -9.01 -0.37
C PRO A 368 3.62 -9.15 -1.01
N LEU A 369 3.45 -10.10 -1.95
CA LEU A 369 2.19 -10.40 -2.60
C LEU A 369 1.11 -10.81 -1.58
N SER A 370 1.44 -11.73 -0.68
CA SER A 370 0.52 -12.18 0.37
C SER A 370 0.08 -11.03 1.28
N ASN A 371 1.01 -10.15 1.66
CA ASN A 371 0.70 -9.00 2.51
C ASN A 371 -0.18 -7.99 1.78
N SER A 372 0.15 -7.69 0.52
CA SER A 372 -0.59 -6.74 -0.31
C SER A 372 -2.02 -7.21 -0.58
N LEU A 373 -2.21 -8.48 -0.97
CA LEU A 373 -3.54 -9.09 -1.15
C LEU A 373 -4.35 -9.16 0.15
N ARG A 374 -3.71 -9.41 1.29
CA ARG A 374 -4.38 -9.37 2.61
C ARG A 374 -4.80 -7.95 2.98
N TYR A 375 -3.96 -6.97 2.71
CA TYR A 375 -4.26 -5.57 2.96
C TYR A 375 -5.41 -5.09 2.07
N GLU A 376 -5.39 -5.41 0.78
CA GLU A 376 -6.47 -5.10 -0.16
C GLU A 376 -7.79 -5.73 0.29
N ARG A 377 -7.78 -7.01 0.68
CA ARG A 377 -8.97 -7.68 1.20
C ARG A 377 -9.49 -7.02 2.47
N LYS A 378 -8.62 -6.72 3.43
CA LYS A 378 -9.00 -6.01 4.67
C LYS A 378 -9.58 -4.64 4.39
N THR A 379 -8.98 -3.90 3.46
CA THR A 379 -9.46 -2.58 3.05
C THR A 379 -10.82 -2.70 2.39
N ARG A 380 -11.02 -3.67 1.50
CA ARG A 380 -12.31 -3.95 0.85
C ARG A 380 -13.38 -4.33 1.87
N GLU A 381 -13.10 -5.27 2.76
CA GLU A 381 -14.01 -5.65 3.86
C GLU A 381 -14.31 -4.47 4.81
N ALA A 382 -13.37 -3.55 5.00
CA ALA A 382 -13.58 -2.36 5.82
C ALA A 382 -14.49 -1.31 5.17
N ILE A 383 -14.56 -1.25 3.84
CA ILE A 383 -15.30 -0.21 3.08
C ILE A 383 -16.58 -0.73 2.40
N THR A 384 -16.66 -2.02 2.08
CA THR A 384 -17.82 -2.63 1.38
C THR A 384 -18.64 -3.54 2.26
N ASP A 385 -19.92 -3.71 1.93
CA ASP A 385 -20.82 -4.71 2.50
C ASP A 385 -20.54 -6.11 1.90
N GLY A 386 -20.50 -7.12 2.76
CA GLY A 386 -20.12 -8.49 2.37
C GLY A 386 -21.16 -9.23 1.51
N LEU A 387 -22.43 -8.81 1.53
CA LEU A 387 -23.50 -9.45 0.77
C LEU A 387 -23.65 -8.82 -0.61
N THR A 388 -23.69 -7.49 -0.69
CA THR A 388 -24.00 -6.77 -1.94
C THR A 388 -22.75 -6.29 -2.68
N GLY A 389 -21.60 -6.20 -2.01
CA GLY A 389 -20.37 -5.63 -2.58
C GLY A 389 -20.38 -4.11 -2.75
N LEU A 390 -21.49 -3.44 -2.36
CA LEU A 390 -21.62 -1.98 -2.33
C LEU A 390 -20.83 -1.38 -1.17
N LEU A 391 -20.69 -0.05 -1.12
CA LEU A 391 -20.13 0.61 0.07
C LEU A 391 -20.98 0.30 1.31
N ASN A 392 -20.34 0.12 2.47
CA ASN A 392 -21.06 -0.09 3.72
C ASN A 392 -21.53 1.24 4.34
N HIS A 393 -22.43 1.17 5.33
CA HIS A 393 -22.98 2.32 6.04
C HIS A 393 -21.92 3.31 6.56
N ARG A 394 -20.81 2.79 7.12
CA ARG A 394 -19.74 3.62 7.67
C ARG A 394 -19.06 4.44 6.58
N GLU A 395 -18.76 3.80 5.45
CA GLU A 395 -18.13 4.48 4.33
C GLU A 395 -19.09 5.45 3.63
N PHE A 396 -20.38 5.12 3.53
CA PHE A 396 -21.42 6.04 3.07
C PHE A 396 -21.41 7.35 3.87
N ARG A 397 -21.50 7.30 5.20
CA ARG A 397 -21.51 8.49 6.07
C ARG A 397 -20.27 9.36 5.85
N ARG A 398 -19.09 8.72 5.77
CA ARG A 398 -17.82 9.41 5.51
C ARG A 398 -17.81 10.09 4.14
N ARG A 399 -18.28 9.41 3.10
CA ARG A 399 -18.31 9.95 1.73
C ARG A 399 -19.34 11.08 1.59
N LEU A 400 -20.50 10.97 2.22
CA LEU A 400 -21.53 12.02 2.23
C LEU A 400 -20.97 13.33 2.79
N GLU A 401 -20.28 13.27 3.92
CA GLU A 401 -19.66 14.45 4.55
C GLU A 401 -18.60 15.11 3.65
N ILE A 402 -17.81 14.29 2.94
CA ILE A 402 -16.79 14.76 2.00
C ILE A 402 -17.43 15.48 0.81
N GLU A 403 -18.44 14.88 0.19
CA GLU A 403 -19.12 15.48 -0.97
C GLU A 403 -19.94 16.71 -0.56
N PHE A 404 -20.55 16.71 0.63
CA PHE A 404 -21.21 17.89 1.19
C PHE A 404 -20.23 19.05 1.43
N SER A 405 -19.06 18.76 2.01
CA SER A 405 -17.96 19.72 2.15
C SER A 405 -17.42 20.23 0.81
N ARG A 406 -17.49 19.42 -0.26
CA ARG A 406 -17.13 19.83 -1.61
C ARG A 406 -18.18 20.77 -2.19
N TYR A 407 -19.46 20.44 -2.08
CA TYR A 407 -20.58 21.32 -2.44
C TYR A 407 -20.44 22.69 -1.76
N ARG A 408 -20.23 22.73 -0.43
CA ARG A 408 -20.06 23.99 0.31
C ARG A 408 -18.93 24.87 -0.20
N ARG A 409 -17.83 24.27 -0.68
CA ARG A 409 -16.66 25.01 -1.16
C ARG A 409 -16.80 25.46 -2.61
N LYS A 410 -17.42 24.65 -3.47
CA LYS A 410 -17.48 24.87 -4.92
C LYS A 410 -18.82 25.41 -5.43
N GLY A 411 -19.87 25.31 -4.64
CA GLY A 411 -21.25 25.63 -5.03
C GLY A 411 -21.88 24.62 -6.01
N THR A 412 -21.28 23.44 -6.20
CA THR A 412 -21.77 22.42 -7.15
C THR A 412 -22.90 21.59 -6.53
N PRO A 413 -24.06 21.41 -7.21
CA PRO A 413 -25.20 20.68 -6.65
C PRO A 413 -24.85 19.29 -6.13
N LEU A 414 -25.54 18.84 -5.08
CA LEU A 414 -25.38 17.52 -4.50
C LEU A 414 -26.76 16.90 -4.31
N GLY A 415 -26.98 15.72 -4.91
CA GLY A 415 -28.19 14.93 -4.76
C GLY A 415 -27.96 13.72 -3.87
N LEU A 416 -29.00 13.31 -3.15
CA LEU A 416 -29.03 12.11 -2.34
C LEU A 416 -30.31 11.32 -2.61
N MET A 417 -30.18 10.01 -2.72
CA MET A 417 -31.29 9.08 -2.75
C MET A 417 -31.18 8.08 -1.61
N ILE A 418 -32.29 7.83 -0.92
CA ILE A 418 -32.45 6.67 -0.04
C ILE A 418 -33.48 5.75 -0.69
N ILE A 419 -33.12 4.48 -0.79
CA ILE A 419 -33.82 3.47 -1.58
C ILE A 419 -34.15 2.31 -0.66
N ASP A 420 -35.39 1.85 -0.68
CA ASP A 420 -35.83 0.68 0.07
C ASP A 420 -36.39 -0.40 -0.86
N VAL A 421 -36.07 -1.66 -0.55
CA VAL A 421 -36.68 -2.81 -1.21
C VAL A 421 -38.07 -3.04 -0.62
N ASP A 422 -39.10 -2.80 -1.43
CA ASP A 422 -40.48 -2.84 -0.95
C ASP A 422 -40.86 -4.23 -0.39
N LEU A 423 -41.43 -4.24 0.82
CA LEU A 423 -41.98 -5.43 1.47
C LEU A 423 -40.93 -6.55 1.67
N PHE A 424 -39.65 -6.20 1.79
CA PHE A 424 -38.55 -7.16 1.94
C PHE A 424 -38.74 -8.14 3.11
N LYS A 425 -39.31 -7.68 4.23
CA LYS A 425 -39.67 -8.57 5.34
C LYS A 425 -40.63 -9.69 4.92
N THR A 426 -41.61 -9.39 4.07
CA THR A 426 -42.55 -10.40 3.55
C THR A 426 -41.83 -11.43 2.67
N VAL A 427 -40.84 -10.99 1.90
CA VAL A 427 -39.97 -11.89 1.10
C VAL A 427 -39.24 -12.86 2.02
N ASN A 428 -38.58 -12.34 3.05
CA ASN A 428 -37.87 -13.18 4.03
C ASN A 428 -38.81 -14.15 4.77
N ASP A 429 -39.95 -13.66 5.22
CA ASP A 429 -40.91 -14.45 5.99
C ASP A 429 -41.56 -15.56 5.14
N SER A 430 -41.71 -15.34 3.82
CA SER A 430 -42.37 -16.29 2.91
C SER A 430 -41.41 -17.26 2.20
N MET A 431 -40.22 -16.79 1.83
CA MET A 431 -39.26 -17.51 0.96
C MET A 431 -37.95 -17.87 1.68
N GLY A 432 -37.78 -17.40 2.92
CA GLY A 432 -36.57 -17.59 3.72
C GLY A 432 -35.46 -16.58 3.40
N HIS A 433 -34.56 -16.39 4.36
CA HIS A 433 -33.49 -15.39 4.28
C HIS A 433 -32.52 -15.58 3.10
N GLN A 434 -32.26 -16.83 2.68
CA GLN A 434 -31.37 -17.09 1.53
C GLN A 434 -31.92 -16.50 0.23
N HIS A 435 -33.24 -16.58 0.02
CA HIS A 435 -33.89 -15.98 -1.14
C HIS A 435 -33.92 -14.45 -1.00
N GLY A 436 -34.18 -13.94 0.19
CA GLY A 436 -34.06 -12.50 0.47
C GLY A 436 -32.68 -11.95 0.12
N ASP A 437 -31.62 -12.67 0.47
CA ASP A 437 -30.23 -12.31 0.12
C ASP A 437 -29.99 -12.27 -1.40
N GLU A 438 -30.63 -13.17 -2.17
CA GLU A 438 -30.58 -13.15 -3.64
C GLU A 438 -31.30 -11.94 -4.22
N VAL A 439 -32.49 -11.63 -3.71
CA VAL A 439 -33.28 -10.44 -4.11
C VAL A 439 -32.51 -9.16 -3.80
N LEU A 440 -31.89 -9.06 -2.61
CA LEU A 440 -31.03 -7.95 -2.21
C LEU A 440 -29.82 -7.78 -3.14
N ARG A 441 -29.14 -8.88 -3.49
CA ARG A 441 -28.02 -8.86 -4.44
C ARG A 441 -28.47 -8.38 -5.82
N ALA A 442 -29.61 -8.85 -6.29
CA ALA A 442 -30.15 -8.45 -7.59
C ALA A 442 -30.54 -6.95 -7.60
N ALA A 443 -31.19 -6.47 -6.54
CA ALA A 443 -31.53 -5.06 -6.40
C ALA A 443 -30.27 -4.18 -6.38
N ALA A 444 -29.27 -4.54 -5.57
CA ALA A 444 -28.00 -3.82 -5.48
C ALA A 444 -27.27 -3.73 -6.83
N ASP A 445 -27.22 -4.82 -7.58
CA ASP A 445 -26.56 -4.89 -8.89
C ASP A 445 -27.31 -4.06 -9.95
N LEU A 446 -28.65 -4.02 -9.89
CA LEU A 446 -29.46 -3.15 -10.75
C LEU A 446 -29.24 -1.66 -10.43
N VAL A 447 -29.23 -1.29 -9.15
CA VAL A 447 -28.98 0.09 -8.70
C VAL A 447 -27.58 0.54 -9.14
N ALA A 448 -26.56 -0.28 -8.88
CA ALA A 448 -25.17 0.03 -9.24
C ALA A 448 -24.97 0.23 -10.74
N ARG A 449 -25.64 -0.55 -11.59
CA ARG A 449 -25.56 -0.41 -13.06
C ARG A 449 -26.37 0.76 -13.62
N ALA A 450 -27.38 1.21 -12.91
CA ALA A 450 -28.25 2.29 -13.38
C ALA A 450 -27.63 3.68 -13.19
N VAL A 451 -26.74 3.85 -12.20
CA VAL A 451 -26.09 5.12 -11.87
C VAL A 451 -24.76 5.29 -12.61
N ARG A 452 -24.15 6.49 -12.55
CA ARG A 452 -22.88 6.80 -13.21
C ARG A 452 -21.70 6.25 -12.41
N GLU A 453 -20.54 6.06 -13.04
CA GLU A 453 -19.32 5.57 -12.38
C GLU A 453 -18.84 6.46 -11.22
N HIS A 454 -19.14 7.76 -11.26
CA HIS A 454 -18.81 8.71 -10.20
C HIS A 454 -19.86 8.81 -9.09
N ASP A 455 -21.04 8.20 -9.28
CA ASP A 455 -22.08 8.14 -8.26
C ASP A 455 -21.73 7.04 -7.25
N LEU A 456 -22.00 7.27 -5.97
CA LEU A 456 -21.59 6.36 -4.90
C LEU A 456 -22.78 5.59 -4.39
N VAL A 457 -22.79 4.28 -4.62
CA VAL A 457 -23.85 3.37 -4.16
C VAL A 457 -23.40 2.63 -2.91
N SER A 458 -24.28 2.60 -1.91
CA SER A 458 -24.02 1.97 -0.62
C SER A 458 -25.22 1.16 -0.14
N ARG A 459 -24.94 0.15 0.68
CA ARG A 459 -25.93 -0.49 1.53
C ARG A 459 -26.01 0.30 2.84
N TYR A 460 -27.11 1.00 3.03
CA TYR A 460 -27.34 1.89 4.16
C TYR A 460 -27.89 1.14 5.38
N GLY A 461 -28.77 0.17 5.14
CA GLY A 461 -29.45 -0.64 6.14
C GLY A 461 -29.61 -2.11 5.72
N GLY A 462 -30.54 -2.83 6.36
CA GLY A 462 -30.79 -4.25 6.06
C GLY A 462 -31.28 -4.46 4.63
N ASP A 463 -32.31 -3.71 4.26
CA ASP A 463 -33.01 -3.67 2.97
C ASP A 463 -32.91 -2.31 2.27
N GLU A 464 -32.13 -1.40 2.84
CA GLU A 464 -31.97 -0.02 2.38
C GLU A 464 -30.63 0.20 1.70
N MET A 465 -30.67 0.93 0.59
CA MET A 465 -29.52 1.40 -0.17
C MET A 465 -29.53 2.92 -0.22
N ALA A 466 -28.37 3.54 -0.36
CA ALA A 466 -28.25 4.97 -0.55
C ALA A 466 -27.32 5.29 -1.71
N VAL A 467 -27.68 6.32 -2.48
CA VAL A 467 -26.91 6.81 -3.62
C VAL A 467 -26.57 8.27 -3.42
N ILE A 468 -25.28 8.59 -3.37
CA ILE A 468 -24.77 9.97 -3.38
C ILE A 468 -24.52 10.33 -4.85
N LEU A 469 -25.09 11.43 -5.32
CA LEU A 469 -24.96 11.95 -6.68
C LEU A 469 -24.24 13.30 -6.66
N PRO A 470 -22.89 13.31 -6.73
CA PRO A 470 -22.13 14.54 -6.84
C PRO A 470 -22.50 15.30 -8.12
N ASP A 471 -22.37 16.63 -8.07
CA ASP A 471 -22.58 17.51 -9.22
C ASP A 471 -23.96 17.31 -9.89
N THR A 472 -24.98 16.96 -9.09
CA THR A 472 -26.34 16.60 -9.54
C THR A 472 -27.39 17.30 -8.67
N SER A 473 -28.38 17.94 -9.28
CA SER A 473 -29.48 18.60 -8.59
C SER A 473 -30.60 17.63 -8.14
N ALA A 474 -31.47 18.07 -7.24
CA ALA A 474 -32.63 17.26 -6.80
C ALA A 474 -33.54 16.82 -7.97
N ALA A 475 -33.74 17.68 -8.97
CA ALA A 475 -34.55 17.37 -10.16
C ALA A 475 -33.89 16.32 -11.08
N GLU A 476 -32.57 16.39 -11.26
CA GLU A 476 -31.82 15.39 -12.02
C GLU A 476 -31.74 14.06 -11.28
N ALA A 477 -31.62 14.11 -9.95
CA ALA A 477 -31.75 12.94 -9.09
C ALA A 477 -33.16 12.32 -9.23
N ALA A 478 -34.23 13.12 -9.20
CA ALA A 478 -35.60 12.65 -9.45
C ALA A 478 -35.76 11.92 -10.79
N THR A 479 -35.16 12.46 -11.85
CA THR A 479 -35.14 11.81 -13.16
C THR A 479 -34.41 10.47 -13.13
N THR A 480 -33.27 10.41 -12.43
CA THR A 480 -32.48 9.18 -12.28
C THR A 480 -33.21 8.13 -11.45
N ALA A 481 -33.88 8.53 -10.37
CA ALA A 481 -34.69 7.65 -9.53
C ALA A 481 -35.91 7.10 -10.28
N ALA A 482 -36.63 7.93 -11.03
CA ALA A 482 -37.76 7.47 -11.84
C ALA A 482 -37.33 6.42 -12.88
N ARG A 483 -36.16 6.64 -13.51
CA ARG A 483 -35.55 5.65 -14.41
C ARG A 483 -35.18 4.37 -13.68
N LEU A 484 -34.64 4.46 -12.46
CA LEU A 484 -34.28 3.31 -11.64
C LEU A 484 -35.50 2.47 -11.25
N THR A 485 -36.58 3.10 -10.76
CA THR A 485 -37.84 2.39 -10.45
C THR A 485 -38.37 1.65 -11.67
N LYS A 486 -38.30 2.28 -12.86
CA LYS A 486 -38.69 1.62 -14.11
C LYS A 486 -37.79 0.43 -14.48
N ILE A 487 -36.46 0.59 -14.40
CA ILE A 487 -35.50 -0.50 -14.70
C ILE A 487 -35.76 -1.72 -13.82
N VAL A 488 -36.02 -1.50 -12.52
CA VAL A 488 -36.24 -2.59 -11.58
C VAL A 488 -37.58 -3.27 -11.84
N ARG A 489 -38.63 -2.50 -12.12
CA ARG A 489 -39.94 -3.04 -12.50
C ARG A 489 -39.87 -3.86 -13.79
N ASP A 490 -39.19 -3.33 -14.81
CA ASP A 490 -39.04 -3.98 -16.12
C ASP A 490 -38.14 -5.24 -16.06
N ALA A 491 -37.30 -5.36 -15.03
CA ALA A 491 -36.47 -6.55 -14.83
C ALA A 491 -37.30 -7.79 -14.43
N ALA A 492 -38.56 -7.61 -13.99
CA ALA A 492 -39.50 -8.68 -13.64
C ALA A 492 -38.90 -9.75 -12.71
N ILE A 493 -38.06 -9.31 -11.76
CA ILE A 493 -37.41 -10.20 -10.80
C ILE A 493 -38.46 -10.60 -9.76
N HIS A 494 -38.82 -11.88 -9.71
CA HIS A 494 -39.76 -12.39 -8.72
C HIS A 494 -39.17 -12.26 -7.32
N ALA A 495 -39.75 -11.37 -6.51
CA ALA A 495 -39.43 -11.23 -5.08
C ALA A 495 -40.17 -12.28 -4.25
N THR A 496 -41.37 -12.68 -4.66
CA THR A 496 -42.11 -13.85 -4.17
C THR A 496 -42.79 -14.57 -5.34
N SER A 497 -43.47 -15.69 -5.07
CA SER A 497 -44.26 -16.41 -6.08
C SER A 497 -45.40 -15.60 -6.71
N THR A 498 -45.78 -14.48 -6.11
CA THR A 498 -46.93 -13.66 -6.55
C THR A 498 -46.58 -12.18 -6.78
N ARG A 499 -45.32 -11.77 -6.57
CA ARG A 499 -44.91 -10.36 -6.63
C ARG A 499 -43.51 -10.20 -7.19
N ASP A 500 -43.36 -9.18 -8.02
CA ASP A 500 -42.06 -8.76 -8.53
C ASP A 500 -41.41 -7.74 -7.58
N LEU A 501 -40.09 -7.62 -7.70
CA LEU A 501 -39.27 -6.67 -6.98
C LEU A 501 -39.64 -5.24 -7.38
N THR A 502 -39.96 -4.41 -6.39
CA THR A 502 -40.15 -2.96 -6.56
C THR A 502 -39.32 -2.19 -5.53
N LEU A 503 -39.07 -0.92 -5.82
CA LEU A 503 -38.34 -0.01 -4.94
C LEU A 503 -39.17 1.23 -4.62
N SER A 504 -39.07 1.67 -3.37
CA SER A 504 -39.45 3.02 -2.97
C SER A 504 -38.18 3.87 -2.85
N ILE A 505 -38.23 5.11 -3.35
CA ILE A 505 -37.06 6.01 -3.38
C ILE A 505 -37.43 7.39 -2.82
N GLY A 506 -36.69 7.86 -1.84
CA GLY A 506 -36.74 9.23 -1.35
C GLY A 506 -35.55 10.05 -1.83
N ILE A 507 -35.78 11.30 -2.19
CA ILE A 507 -34.79 12.14 -2.87
C ILE A 507 -34.71 13.50 -2.20
N ALA A 508 -33.50 13.99 -1.97
CA ALA A 508 -33.25 15.35 -1.56
C ALA A 508 -31.99 15.89 -2.25
N GLY A 509 -31.86 17.22 -2.32
CA GLY A 509 -30.67 17.86 -2.86
C GLY A 509 -30.34 19.20 -2.23
N CYS A 510 -29.08 19.58 -2.31
CA CYS A 510 -28.59 20.89 -1.93
C CYS A 510 -28.50 21.82 -3.15
N PRO A 511 -28.79 23.13 -3.02
CA PRO A 511 -29.12 23.86 -1.78
C PRO A 511 -30.58 23.79 -1.31
N GLN A 512 -31.50 23.19 -2.08
CA GLN A 512 -32.94 23.41 -1.91
C GLN A 512 -33.50 22.80 -0.62
N ASP A 513 -33.06 21.58 -0.27
CA ASP A 513 -33.71 20.78 0.76
C ASP A 513 -32.94 20.74 2.09
N ALA A 514 -31.67 21.16 2.11
CA ALA A 514 -30.79 21.02 3.28
C ALA A 514 -29.58 21.96 3.30
N ILE A 515 -29.18 22.37 4.52
CA ILE A 515 -27.96 23.16 4.80
C ILE A 515 -26.89 22.38 5.57
N THR A 516 -27.18 21.14 5.98
CA THR A 516 -26.22 20.19 6.57
C THR A 516 -26.33 18.81 5.90
N SER A 517 -25.30 17.98 6.02
CA SER A 517 -25.30 16.60 5.51
C SER A 517 -26.35 15.71 6.20
N ASP A 518 -26.59 15.93 7.49
CA ASP A 518 -27.61 15.21 8.26
C ASP A 518 -29.04 15.64 7.87
N GLU A 519 -29.27 16.94 7.62
CA GLU A 519 -30.56 17.40 7.08
C GLU A 519 -30.85 16.85 5.70
N LEU A 520 -29.82 16.75 4.84
CA LEU A 520 -29.96 16.18 3.49
C LEU A 520 -30.39 14.72 3.57
N LEU A 521 -29.77 13.95 4.47
CA LEU A 521 -30.15 12.57 4.75
C LEU A 521 -31.57 12.46 5.29
N MET A 522 -31.92 13.31 6.27
CA MET A 522 -33.25 13.34 6.86
C MET A 522 -34.33 13.68 5.82
N ALA A 523 -34.10 14.67 4.96
CA ALA A 523 -35.02 15.05 3.89
C ALA A 523 -35.27 13.90 2.90
N ALA A 524 -34.21 13.18 2.51
CA ALA A 524 -34.34 12.04 1.62
C ALA A 524 -35.08 10.87 2.28
N ASP A 525 -34.84 10.62 3.58
CA ASP A 525 -35.52 9.57 4.34
C ASP A 525 -37.02 9.88 4.54
N GLU A 526 -37.36 11.14 4.81
CA GLU A 526 -38.76 11.61 4.90
C GLU A 526 -39.50 11.40 3.57
N ALA A 527 -38.85 11.72 2.46
CA ALA A 527 -39.41 11.48 1.13
C ALA A 527 -39.61 9.99 0.84
N LEU A 528 -38.69 9.14 1.28
CA LEU A 528 -38.81 7.68 1.15
C LEU A 528 -39.97 7.14 1.98
N TYR A 529 -40.07 7.57 3.24
CA TYR A 529 -41.18 7.20 4.11
C TYR A 529 -42.53 7.54 3.49
N TYR A 530 -42.65 8.73 2.91
CA TYR A 530 -43.88 9.16 2.25
C TYR A 530 -44.17 8.38 0.96
N ALA A 531 -43.13 8.04 0.18
CA ALA A 531 -43.27 7.16 -0.98
C ALA A 531 -43.82 5.78 -0.60
N LYS A 532 -43.37 5.22 0.54
CA LYS A 532 -43.91 3.96 1.09
C LYS A 532 -45.38 4.09 1.50
N ARG A 533 -45.76 5.22 2.11
CA ARG A 533 -47.15 5.48 2.53
C ARG A 533 -48.12 5.64 1.36
N LEU A 534 -47.70 6.31 0.29
CA LEU A 534 -48.53 6.53 -0.90
C LEU A 534 -48.72 5.27 -1.77
N GLY A 535 -48.26 4.11 -1.32
CA GLY A 535 -48.50 2.83 -1.97
C GLY A 535 -47.26 2.18 -2.57
N ARG A 536 -46.05 2.65 -2.24
CA ARG A 536 -44.76 2.07 -2.69
C ARG A 536 -44.55 2.15 -4.21
N ASP A 537 -43.50 1.48 -4.71
CA ASP A 537 -43.15 1.37 -6.14
C ASP A 537 -43.08 2.74 -6.86
N ARG A 538 -42.43 3.70 -6.20
CA ARG A 538 -42.32 5.08 -6.67
C ARG A 538 -41.12 5.80 -6.09
N CYS A 539 -40.79 6.92 -6.71
CA CYS A 539 -39.86 7.89 -6.16
C CYS A 539 -40.59 9.18 -5.80
N LEU A 540 -40.16 9.84 -4.72
CA LEU A 540 -40.60 11.17 -4.34
C LEU A 540 -39.41 12.03 -3.95
N SER A 541 -39.43 13.30 -4.37
CA SER A 541 -38.51 14.29 -3.82
C SER A 541 -39.08 14.93 -2.57
N PHE A 542 -38.20 15.43 -1.71
CA PHE A 542 -38.62 16.19 -0.53
C PHE A 542 -39.48 17.39 -0.92
N ALA A 543 -39.16 18.06 -2.04
CA ALA A 543 -39.97 19.12 -2.59
C ALA A 543 -41.39 18.68 -3.01
N ASP A 544 -41.57 17.45 -3.51
CA ASP A 544 -42.90 16.90 -3.81
C ASP A 544 -43.72 16.72 -2.54
N VAL A 545 -43.09 16.17 -1.49
CA VAL A 545 -43.72 16.00 -0.18
C VAL A 545 -44.16 17.35 0.39
N VAL A 546 -43.30 18.36 0.32
CA VAL A 546 -43.60 19.74 0.72
C VAL A 546 -44.79 20.30 -0.06
N SER A 547 -44.79 20.12 -1.39
CA SER A 547 -45.84 20.62 -2.28
C SER A 547 -47.19 19.95 -2.03
N GLU A 548 -47.19 18.66 -1.72
CA GLU A 548 -48.40 17.90 -1.40
C GLU A 548 -49.02 18.39 -0.08
N PHE A 549 -48.18 18.63 0.93
CA PHE A 549 -48.62 19.21 2.20
C PHE A 549 -49.11 20.66 2.09
N ALA A 550 -48.51 21.46 1.21
CA ALA A 550 -48.96 22.82 0.95
C ALA A 550 -50.38 22.88 0.31
N ARG A 551 -50.78 21.86 -0.46
CA ARG A 551 -52.09 21.79 -1.13
C ARG A 551 -53.23 21.33 -0.22
N ASP A 552 -52.97 20.49 0.77
CA ASP A 552 -54.00 19.95 1.67
C ASP A 552 -53.58 20.05 3.16
N ARG A 553 -53.79 21.25 3.74
CA ARG A 553 -53.55 21.52 5.17
C ARG A 553 -54.37 20.62 6.11
N GLN A 554 -55.48 20.03 5.65
CA GLN A 554 -56.34 19.18 6.47
C GLN A 554 -55.85 17.72 6.46
N ALA A 555 -55.28 17.24 5.35
CA ALA A 555 -54.49 16.02 5.33
C ALA A 555 -53.20 16.17 6.16
N LEU A 556 -52.61 17.36 6.19
CA LEU A 556 -51.44 17.68 7.01
C LEU A 556 -51.69 17.51 8.51
N SER A 557 -52.79 18.09 9.01
CA SER A 557 -53.20 17.94 10.41
C SER A 557 -53.43 16.46 10.77
N ARG A 558 -54.05 15.67 9.88
CA ARG A 558 -54.24 14.22 10.05
C ARG A 558 -52.93 13.44 10.01
N ALA A 559 -52.02 13.78 9.09
CA ALA A 559 -50.70 13.17 9.00
C ALA A 559 -49.88 13.44 10.27
N ILE A 560 -49.95 14.63 10.85
CA ILE A 560 -49.28 14.95 12.13
C ILE A 560 -49.82 14.08 13.27
N VAL A 561 -51.13 13.83 13.32
CA VAL A 561 -51.76 12.99 14.34
C VAL A 561 -51.34 11.52 14.21
N GLU A 562 -51.18 11.03 12.98
CA GLU A 562 -50.92 9.61 12.71
C GLU A 562 -49.42 9.25 12.57
N SER A 563 -48.50 10.22 12.65
CA SER A 563 -47.09 10.03 12.29
C SER A 563 -46.13 10.36 13.44
N GLY A 564 -44.91 9.83 13.35
CA GLY A 564 -43.87 10.05 14.35
C GLY A 564 -43.21 11.44 14.28
N PRO A 565 -42.40 11.81 15.30
CA PRO A 565 -41.75 13.12 15.43
C PRO A 565 -40.98 13.61 14.19
N GLN A 566 -40.38 12.68 13.44
CA GLN A 566 -39.60 12.95 12.24
C GLN A 566 -40.46 13.54 11.11
N LEU A 567 -41.65 12.99 10.85
CA LEU A 567 -42.52 13.51 9.80
C LEU A 567 -43.07 14.90 10.16
N VAL A 568 -43.32 15.16 11.43
CA VAL A 568 -43.80 16.47 11.88
C VAL A 568 -42.72 17.53 11.74
N ALA A 569 -41.44 17.18 11.93
CA ALA A 569 -40.31 18.06 11.61
C ALA A 569 -40.22 18.33 10.10
N ALA A 570 -40.36 17.29 9.26
CA ALA A 570 -40.47 17.39 7.80
C ALA A 570 -41.57 18.38 7.38
N ILE A 571 -42.74 18.22 7.99
CA ILE A 571 -43.95 19.01 7.76
C ILE A 571 -43.74 20.44 8.23
N SER A 572 -43.17 20.67 9.40
CA SER A 572 -42.88 22.02 9.88
C SER A 572 -41.93 22.75 8.95
N ARG A 573 -40.90 22.06 8.44
CA ARG A 573 -39.99 22.59 7.41
C ARG A 573 -40.73 22.89 6.09
N ALA A 574 -41.67 22.03 5.70
CA ALA A 574 -42.53 22.25 4.52
C ALA A 574 -43.48 23.46 4.67
N VAL A 575 -43.99 23.70 5.87
CA VAL A 575 -44.81 24.86 6.19
C VAL A 575 -43.99 26.14 6.14
N ALA A 576 -42.77 26.11 6.69
CA ALA A 576 -41.82 27.22 6.59
C ALA A 576 -41.42 27.52 5.13
N LEU A 577 -41.29 26.49 4.30
CA LEU A 577 -41.02 26.60 2.85
C LEU A 577 -42.13 27.32 2.07
N SER A 578 -43.37 27.30 2.57
CA SER A 578 -44.54 27.85 1.87
C SER A 578 -44.72 29.36 2.07
N ASP A 579 -43.87 30.01 2.89
CA ASP A 579 -43.91 31.45 3.19
C ASP A 579 -42.72 32.20 2.56
N PRO A 580 -42.88 33.42 2.03
CA PRO A 580 -41.78 34.21 1.46
C PRO A 580 -40.72 34.59 2.50
N GLY A 581 -39.78 33.69 2.81
CA GLY A 581 -38.66 33.93 3.73
C GLY A 581 -38.26 32.78 4.66
N GLY A 582 -39.04 31.71 4.77
CA GLY A 582 -38.95 30.79 5.92
C GLY A 582 -37.84 29.73 5.93
N THR A 583 -37.16 29.40 4.81
CA THR A 583 -36.28 28.22 4.75
C THR A 583 -34.99 28.33 5.53
N GLN A 584 -34.32 29.48 5.46
CA GLN A 584 -33.04 29.67 6.16
C GLN A 584 -33.25 29.97 7.65
N HIS A 585 -34.39 30.55 8.01
CA HIS A 585 -34.71 31.03 9.36
C HIS A 585 -34.77 29.89 10.39
N THR A 586 -35.64 28.90 10.19
CA THR A 586 -35.88 27.84 11.19
C THR A 586 -34.63 26.98 11.45
N SER A 587 -33.85 26.68 10.41
CA SER A 587 -32.63 25.87 10.53
C SER A 587 -31.48 26.66 11.20
N ARG A 588 -31.38 27.98 10.95
CA ARG A 588 -30.44 28.86 11.67
C ARG A 588 -30.80 28.98 13.14
N ILE A 589 -32.08 29.17 13.47
CA ILE A 589 -32.57 29.19 14.85
C ILE A 589 -32.20 27.89 15.56
N ALA A 590 -32.45 26.73 14.93
CA ALA A 590 -32.10 25.43 15.51
C ALA A 590 -30.59 25.30 15.77
N ALA A 591 -29.75 25.79 14.86
CA ALA A 591 -28.29 25.81 15.02
C ALA A 591 -27.84 26.75 16.15
N PHE A 592 -28.42 27.96 16.25
CA PHE A 592 -28.14 28.90 17.33
C PHE A 592 -28.59 28.35 18.69
N ALA A 593 -29.82 27.85 18.78
CA ALA A 593 -30.37 27.27 19.99
C ALA A 593 -29.54 26.08 20.48
N HIS A 594 -29.14 25.18 19.57
CA HIS A 594 -28.24 24.07 19.89
C HIS A 594 -26.87 24.56 20.40
N ALA A 595 -26.27 25.55 19.72
CA ALA A 595 -24.97 26.09 20.12
C ALA A 595 -25.01 26.75 21.50
N ILE A 596 -26.04 27.56 21.77
CA ILE A 596 -26.28 28.23 23.05
C ILE A 596 -26.50 27.17 24.15
N ALA A 597 -27.42 26.22 23.95
CA ALA A 597 -27.70 25.17 24.94
C ALA A 597 -26.44 24.36 25.30
N ARG A 598 -25.63 24.00 24.31
CA ARG A 598 -24.35 23.31 24.55
C ARG A 598 -23.37 24.17 25.34
N LYS A 599 -23.31 25.48 25.07
CA LYS A 599 -22.45 26.41 25.83
C LYS A 599 -22.89 26.52 27.29
N LEU A 600 -24.19 26.45 27.55
CA LEU A 600 -24.79 26.41 28.88
C LEU A 600 -24.70 25.03 29.57
N GLY A 601 -23.90 24.10 29.01
CA GLY A 601 -23.60 22.79 29.60
C GLY A 601 -24.75 21.79 29.57
N ARG A 602 -25.70 21.92 28.63
CA ARG A 602 -26.81 20.97 28.46
C ARG A 602 -26.33 19.64 27.85
N HIS A 603 -27.00 18.54 28.20
CA HIS A 603 -26.67 17.20 27.72
C HIS A 603 -27.33 16.87 26.37
N ASP A 604 -26.85 15.85 25.65
CA ASP A 604 -27.27 15.53 24.28
C ASP A 604 -28.79 15.37 24.09
N GLN A 605 -29.50 14.84 25.10
CA GLN A 605 -30.97 14.74 25.07
C GLN A 605 -31.65 16.12 25.03
N GLU A 606 -31.19 17.06 25.86
CA GLU A 606 -31.69 18.45 25.87
C GLU A 606 -31.31 19.21 24.59
N LEU A 607 -30.15 18.89 24.00
CA LEU A 607 -29.69 19.46 22.73
C LEU A 607 -30.58 19.05 21.55
N GLU A 608 -31.03 17.80 21.50
CA GLU A 608 -32.00 17.35 20.49
C GLU A 608 -33.40 17.91 20.74
N LEU A 609 -33.80 18.04 22.01
CA LEU A 609 -35.08 18.65 22.39
C LEU A 609 -35.17 20.10 21.92
N VAL A 610 -34.16 20.94 22.17
CA VAL A 610 -34.19 22.34 21.73
C VAL A 610 -34.08 22.49 20.21
N ARG A 611 -33.32 21.61 19.54
CA ARG A 611 -33.22 21.57 18.08
C ARG A 611 -34.57 21.22 17.45
N THR A 612 -35.26 20.23 18.02
CA THR A 612 -36.61 19.84 17.59
C THR A 612 -37.61 20.95 17.87
N ALA A 613 -37.51 21.61 19.03
CA ALA A 613 -38.38 22.73 19.38
C ALA A 613 -38.26 23.87 18.38
N ALA A 614 -37.02 24.25 18.05
CA ALA A 614 -36.74 25.26 17.03
C ALA A 614 -37.30 24.89 15.66
N LEU A 615 -37.27 23.61 15.26
CA LEU A 615 -37.86 23.18 14.00
C LEU A 615 -39.39 23.24 13.99
N LEU A 616 -40.03 23.11 15.16
CA LEU A 616 -41.48 23.01 15.30
C LEU A 616 -42.16 24.29 15.79
N HIS A 617 -41.41 25.33 16.17
CA HIS A 617 -41.99 26.48 16.86
C HIS A 617 -43.05 27.24 16.04
N GLU A 618 -42.91 27.29 14.71
CA GLU A 618 -43.89 27.90 13.81
C GLU A 618 -45.04 26.96 13.37
N ILE A 619 -45.10 25.72 13.87
CA ILE A 619 -46.09 24.73 13.40
C ILE A 619 -47.54 25.17 13.67
N GLY A 620 -47.75 26.07 14.63
CA GLY A 620 -49.05 26.69 14.92
C GLY A 620 -49.68 27.39 13.72
N ARG A 621 -48.89 27.72 12.67
CA ARG A 621 -49.39 28.35 11.44
C ARG A 621 -50.45 27.46 10.81
N LEU A 622 -50.33 26.14 10.94
CA LEU A 622 -51.27 25.17 10.39
C LEU A 622 -52.71 25.38 10.82
N GLU A 623 -52.92 25.76 12.08
CA GLU A 623 -54.26 25.99 12.65
C GLU A 623 -54.77 27.43 12.41
N ALA A 624 -53.88 28.42 12.21
CA ALA A 624 -54.25 29.82 12.00
C ALA A 624 -54.88 30.13 10.62
N GLY A 625 -54.74 29.24 9.63
CA GLY A 625 -55.23 29.47 8.26
C GLY A 625 -54.41 30.51 7.47
N THR A 626 -54.96 31.04 6.38
CA THR A 626 -54.30 32.02 5.48
C THR A 626 -54.50 33.48 5.89
N ASP A 627 -55.28 33.76 6.94
CA ASP A 627 -55.60 35.13 7.40
C ASP A 627 -54.88 35.46 8.71
N VAL A 628 -53.54 35.42 8.65
CA VAL A 628 -52.62 35.73 9.76
C VAL A 628 -52.78 37.19 10.25
N ARG A 629 -53.49 38.05 9.50
CA ARG A 629 -53.70 39.47 9.79
C ARG A 629 -54.85 39.77 10.76
N HIS A 630 -55.72 38.80 11.05
CA HIS A 630 -56.87 38.98 11.96
C HIS A 630 -56.66 38.40 13.38
N HIS A 631 -55.56 37.69 13.63
CA HIS A 631 -55.17 37.18 14.95
C HIS A 631 -53.91 37.88 15.44
N ASP A 632 -53.77 38.10 16.76
CA ASP A 632 -52.51 38.52 17.39
C ASP A 632 -51.52 37.34 17.34
N TRP A 633 -51.06 36.98 16.14
CA TRP A 633 -50.26 35.80 15.81
C TRP A 633 -49.03 35.66 16.71
N MET A 634 -48.34 36.78 16.95
CA MET A 634 -47.18 36.85 17.84
C MET A 634 -47.49 36.41 19.27
N SER A 635 -48.74 36.54 19.71
CA SER A 635 -49.18 36.15 21.04
C SER A 635 -49.80 34.77 21.17
N GLU A 636 -50.32 34.22 20.07
CA GLU A 636 -51.14 32.99 20.10
C GLU A 636 -50.48 31.79 19.42
N HIS A 637 -49.41 31.98 18.64
CA HIS A 637 -48.83 30.88 17.87
C HIS A 637 -48.22 29.78 18.74
N GLY A 638 -47.68 30.09 19.93
CA GLY A 638 -47.24 29.06 20.88
C GLY A 638 -48.39 28.15 21.35
N VAL A 639 -49.58 28.73 21.58
CA VAL A 639 -50.81 27.99 21.95
C VAL A 639 -51.38 27.20 20.77
N LEU A 640 -51.29 27.76 19.56
CA LEU A 640 -51.68 27.07 18.32
C LEU A 640 -50.73 25.90 18.03
N ALA A 641 -49.42 26.10 18.21
CA ALA A 641 -48.40 25.08 18.03
C ALA A 641 -48.60 23.93 19.02
N GLU A 642 -48.86 24.23 20.30
CA GLU A 642 -49.23 23.22 21.29
C GLU A 642 -50.45 22.40 20.84
N ARG A 643 -51.51 23.04 20.33
CA ARG A 643 -52.70 22.33 19.85
C ARG A 643 -52.40 21.35 18.71
N VAL A 644 -51.41 21.66 17.87
CA VAL A 644 -50.94 20.75 16.81
C VAL A 644 -50.11 19.61 17.39
N ILE A 645 -49.18 19.94 18.29
CA ILE A 645 -48.19 19.00 18.83
C ILE A 645 -48.82 18.03 19.84
N GLN A 646 -49.77 18.47 20.66
CA GLN A 646 -50.51 17.60 21.60
C GLN A 646 -51.23 16.44 20.88
N ARG A 647 -51.56 16.60 19.59
CA ARG A 647 -52.18 15.55 18.79
C ARG A 647 -51.18 14.49 18.29
N GLY A 648 -49.87 14.77 18.32
CA GLY A 648 -48.82 13.93 17.72
C GLY A 648 -47.94 13.13 18.71
N ASN A 649 -48.39 12.95 19.96
CA ASN A 649 -47.69 12.16 21.00
C ASN A 649 -46.21 12.54 21.23
N PHE A 650 -45.93 13.85 21.26
CA PHE A 650 -44.61 14.38 21.58
C PHE A 650 -44.32 14.37 23.08
N LEU A 651 -43.04 14.49 23.44
CA LEU A 651 -42.62 14.68 24.82
C LEU A 651 -43.28 15.95 25.41
N PRO A 652 -43.85 15.90 26.61
CA PRO A 652 -44.44 17.08 27.27
C PRO A 652 -43.46 18.25 27.37
N GLU A 653 -42.18 17.95 27.62
CA GLU A 653 -41.11 18.95 27.72
C GLU A 653 -40.94 19.74 26.41
N LEU A 654 -41.11 19.08 25.25
CA LEU A 654 -41.04 19.74 23.95
C LEU A 654 -42.20 20.73 23.76
N VAL A 655 -43.39 20.37 24.23
CA VAL A 655 -44.60 21.21 24.17
C VAL A 655 -44.41 22.45 25.02
N GLU A 656 -43.87 22.31 26.23
CA GLU A 656 -43.57 23.46 27.12
C GLU A 656 -42.56 24.42 26.49
N ILE A 657 -41.51 23.90 25.85
CA ILE A 657 -40.51 24.75 25.17
C ILE A 657 -41.18 25.62 24.10
N ILE A 658 -42.02 25.01 23.25
CA ILE A 658 -42.67 25.68 22.13
C ILE A 658 -43.81 26.59 22.61
N ARG A 659 -44.55 26.24 23.66
CA ARG A 659 -45.61 27.10 24.18
C ARG A 659 -45.04 28.40 24.76
N HIS A 660 -43.91 28.31 25.46
CA HIS A 660 -43.38 29.41 26.29
C HIS A 660 -42.20 30.18 25.69
N HIS A 661 -41.80 29.92 24.44
CA HIS A 661 -40.66 30.65 23.83
C HIS A 661 -40.90 32.15 23.57
N HIS A 662 -42.15 32.64 23.72
CA HIS A 662 -42.47 34.08 23.74
C HIS A 662 -42.74 34.65 25.13
N GLU A 663 -42.51 33.86 26.18
CA GLU A 663 -42.48 34.39 27.54
C GLU A 663 -41.28 35.31 27.71
N ARG A 664 -41.46 36.37 28.50
CA ARG A 664 -40.42 37.36 28.75
C ARG A 664 -39.90 37.20 30.17
N TRP A 665 -38.59 37.38 30.34
CA TRP A 665 -37.96 37.26 31.66
C TRP A 665 -38.63 38.14 32.74
N ASP A 666 -39.12 39.33 32.36
CA ASP A 666 -39.84 40.29 33.20
C ASP A 666 -41.31 39.94 33.50
N GLY A 667 -41.82 38.80 33.02
CA GLY A 667 -43.20 38.36 33.23
C GLY A 667 -44.24 39.07 32.35
N LYS A 668 -43.82 39.91 31.40
CA LYS A 668 -44.74 40.60 30.47
C LYS A 668 -44.97 39.83 29.17
N GLY A 669 -44.46 38.60 29.12
CA GLY A 669 -44.62 37.71 27.98
C GLY A 669 -46.01 37.10 27.90
N LYS A 670 -46.20 36.31 26.86
CA LYS A 670 -47.42 35.55 26.60
C LYS A 670 -47.00 34.11 26.24
N PRO A 671 -47.85 33.09 26.43
CA PRO A 671 -49.28 33.17 26.73
C PRO A 671 -49.67 33.21 28.22
N ASP A 672 -48.79 32.78 29.13
CA ASP A 672 -49.11 32.52 30.54
C ASP A 672 -48.51 33.57 31.50
N GLY A 673 -47.60 34.43 31.01
CA GLY A 673 -46.99 35.52 31.80
C GLY A 673 -45.96 35.03 32.81
N LEU A 674 -45.26 33.94 32.48
CA LEU A 674 -44.23 33.35 33.34
C LEU A 674 -43.04 34.31 33.46
N ALA A 675 -42.44 34.38 34.66
CA ALA A 675 -41.32 35.27 34.93
C ALA A 675 -40.08 34.51 35.42
N GLY A 676 -38.90 34.97 34.99
CA GLY A 676 -37.62 34.42 35.40
C GLY A 676 -37.48 32.91 35.13
N GLU A 677 -37.07 32.17 36.16
CA GLU A 677 -36.84 30.73 36.08
C GLU A 677 -38.12 29.88 35.95
N GLN A 678 -39.31 30.49 36.08
CA GLN A 678 -40.56 29.80 35.78
C GLN A 678 -40.67 29.44 34.29
N ILE A 679 -39.93 30.15 33.42
CA ILE A 679 -39.82 29.85 32.00
C ILE A 679 -38.81 28.69 31.83
N PRO A 680 -39.18 27.59 31.15
CA PRO A 680 -38.25 26.50 30.86
C PRO A 680 -36.95 27.01 30.23
N LEU A 681 -35.79 26.50 30.67
CA LEU A 681 -34.49 26.99 30.19
C LEU A 681 -34.37 26.89 28.66
N LEU A 682 -34.82 25.79 28.07
CA LEU A 682 -34.76 25.59 26.62
C LEU A 682 -35.73 26.52 25.86
N ALA A 683 -36.83 26.98 26.48
CA ALA A 683 -37.70 28.02 25.91
C ALA A 683 -36.99 29.38 25.88
N ARG A 684 -36.26 29.72 26.95
CA ARG A 684 -35.42 30.93 27.01
C ARG A 684 -34.30 30.90 25.96
N VAL A 685 -33.67 29.73 25.77
CA VAL A 685 -32.67 29.52 24.72
C VAL A 685 -33.27 29.72 23.32
N LEU A 686 -34.46 29.16 23.07
CA LEU A 686 -35.15 29.31 21.80
C LEU A 686 -35.54 30.78 21.54
N ALA A 687 -36.04 31.49 22.54
CA ALA A 687 -36.39 32.91 22.46
C ALA A 687 -35.21 33.80 22.04
N VAL A 688 -34.03 33.57 22.64
CA VAL A 688 -32.81 34.31 22.31
C VAL A 688 -32.30 33.94 20.91
N ALA A 689 -32.38 32.66 20.53
CA ALA A 689 -31.96 32.19 19.21
C ALA A 689 -32.84 32.77 18.08
N ASP A 690 -34.16 32.81 18.28
CA ASP A 690 -35.12 33.40 17.34
C ASP A 690 -34.91 34.92 17.21
N ALA A 691 -34.85 35.64 18.33
CA ALA A 691 -34.61 37.08 18.32
C ALA A 691 -33.26 37.45 17.67
N PHE A 692 -32.21 36.66 17.90
CA PHE A 692 -30.92 36.87 17.25
C PHE A 692 -30.99 36.64 15.73
N ASP A 693 -31.69 35.60 15.28
CA ASP A 693 -31.88 35.36 13.83
C ASP A 693 -32.66 36.49 13.18
N GLN A 694 -33.74 36.97 13.80
CA GLN A 694 -34.54 38.08 13.30
C GLN A 694 -33.70 39.36 13.17
N LEU A 695 -32.94 39.74 14.20
CA LEU A 695 -32.09 40.94 14.18
C LEU A 695 -30.97 40.86 13.12
N THR A 696 -30.45 39.67 12.85
CA THR A 696 -29.36 39.47 11.88
C THR A 696 -29.84 39.15 10.46
N SER A 697 -31.13 38.90 10.27
CA SER A 697 -31.72 38.47 8.99
C SER A 697 -32.84 39.39 8.49
N ASP A 698 -33.10 40.52 9.15
CA ASP A 698 -34.12 41.51 8.75
C ASP A 698 -33.90 42.02 7.31
N ASP A 699 -34.96 42.09 6.51
CA ASP A 699 -34.94 42.41 5.08
C ASP A 699 -34.68 43.90 4.82
N GLU A 700 -34.98 44.79 5.79
CA GLU A 700 -34.77 46.24 5.61
C GLU A 700 -33.40 46.70 6.14
N HIS A 701 -32.97 46.25 7.32
CA HIS A 701 -31.73 46.69 7.97
C HIS A 701 -31.11 45.60 8.88
N PRO A 702 -30.45 44.57 8.32
CA PRO A 702 -29.86 43.50 9.14
C PRO A 702 -28.71 44.03 9.99
N LEU A 703 -28.76 43.75 11.30
CA LEU A 703 -27.70 44.12 12.24
C LEU A 703 -26.50 43.19 12.08
N SER A 704 -25.30 43.71 12.36
CA SER A 704 -24.13 42.83 12.51
C SER A 704 -24.33 41.91 13.71
N PRO A 705 -23.70 40.72 13.75
CA PRO A 705 -23.78 39.83 14.90
C PRO A 705 -23.40 40.48 16.23
N VAL A 706 -22.52 41.50 16.19
CA VAL A 706 -22.11 42.26 17.37
C VAL A 706 -23.20 43.24 17.77
N ASP A 707 -23.77 43.99 16.82
CA ASP A 707 -24.84 44.95 17.11
C ASP A 707 -26.14 44.24 17.57
N ALA A 708 -26.44 43.08 16.99
CA ALA A 708 -27.55 42.24 17.41
C ALA A 708 -27.37 41.72 18.84
N LEU A 709 -26.14 41.38 19.23
CA LEU A 709 -25.80 41.00 20.59
C LEU A 709 -25.94 42.16 21.57
N ASP A 710 -25.42 43.33 21.22
CA ASP A 710 -25.55 44.55 22.04
C ASP A 710 -27.02 44.87 22.26
N ARG A 711 -27.86 44.72 21.22
CA ARG A 711 -29.30 44.90 21.32
C ARG A 711 -29.98 43.87 22.24
N LEU A 712 -29.59 42.60 22.16
CA LEU A 712 -30.10 41.56 23.05
C LEU A 712 -29.65 41.76 24.49
N ALA A 713 -28.43 42.27 24.69
CA ALA A 713 -27.88 42.59 26.01
C ALA A 713 -28.62 43.76 26.68
N ASP A 714 -29.04 44.78 25.93
CA ASP A 714 -29.87 45.88 26.44
C ASP A 714 -31.22 45.40 27.01
N ASP A 715 -31.74 44.31 26.44
CA ASP A 715 -32.97 43.63 26.84
C ASP A 715 -32.73 42.42 27.78
N GLY A 716 -31.47 42.17 28.13
CA GLY A 716 -31.06 41.15 29.09
C GLY A 716 -31.54 41.47 30.50
N GLY A 717 -32.15 40.48 31.17
CA GLY A 717 -32.84 40.66 32.44
C GLY A 717 -34.19 41.38 32.34
N LYS A 718 -34.64 41.74 31.12
CA LYS A 718 -35.97 42.29 30.84
C LYS A 718 -36.76 41.35 29.94
N ALA A 719 -36.49 41.35 28.63
CA ALA A 719 -37.15 40.47 27.68
C ALA A 719 -36.54 39.06 27.72
N TYR A 720 -35.21 39.00 27.81
CA TYR A 720 -34.44 37.78 27.68
C TYR A 720 -33.69 37.45 28.97
N ASP A 721 -33.41 36.17 29.19
CA ASP A 721 -32.55 35.73 30.28
C ASP A 721 -31.09 36.16 30.02
N GLN A 722 -30.52 36.95 30.94
CA GLN A 722 -29.15 37.43 30.84
C GLN A 722 -28.14 36.28 30.70
N HIS A 723 -28.34 35.17 31.42
CA HIS A 723 -27.41 34.04 31.38
C HIS A 723 -27.39 33.36 30.00
N VAL A 724 -28.52 33.35 29.29
CA VAL A 724 -28.62 32.82 27.93
C VAL A 724 -27.97 33.78 26.93
N VAL A 725 -28.19 35.09 27.08
CA VAL A 725 -27.56 36.13 26.26
C VAL A 725 -26.04 36.10 26.41
N ASP A 726 -25.53 35.96 27.64
CA ASP A 726 -24.09 35.80 27.92
C ASP A 726 -23.51 34.54 27.26
N GLY A 727 -24.28 33.45 27.25
CA GLY A 727 -23.94 32.23 26.54
C GLY A 727 -23.77 32.44 25.04
N LEU A 728 -24.68 33.20 24.40
CA LEU A 728 -24.56 33.59 22.99
C LEU A 728 -23.38 34.54 22.75
N ALA A 729 -23.17 35.53 23.62
CA ALA A 729 -22.07 36.49 23.54
C ALA A 729 -20.70 35.79 23.57
N SER A 730 -20.54 34.80 24.45
CA SER A 730 -19.32 33.98 24.51
C SER A 730 -19.07 33.20 23.21
N LEU A 731 -20.12 32.73 22.53
CA LEU A 731 -20.00 32.02 21.26
C LEU A 731 -19.59 32.95 20.09
N VAL A 732 -20.06 34.20 20.08
CA VAL A 732 -19.66 35.20 19.07
C VAL A 732 -18.23 35.68 19.29
N GLY A 733 -17.81 35.89 20.55
CA GLY A 733 -16.45 36.29 20.90
C GLY A 733 -15.37 35.25 20.57
N GLU A 734 -15.72 33.95 20.55
CA GLU A 734 -14.79 32.85 20.24
C GLU A 734 -14.51 32.67 18.73
N GLY A 735 -15.19 33.39 17.83
CA GLY A 735 -14.86 33.55 16.40
C GLY A 735 -14.89 32.32 15.49
N GLU A 736 -14.68 31.10 15.99
CA GLU A 736 -14.41 29.93 15.14
C GLU A 736 -15.65 29.08 14.80
N ARG A 737 -16.78 29.23 15.50
CA ARG A 737 -18.01 28.44 15.22
C ARG A 737 -19.15 29.23 14.60
N LEU A 738 -19.45 30.45 15.07
CA LEU A 738 -20.54 31.26 14.49
C LEU A 738 -20.23 31.75 13.07
N GLY A 739 -18.96 32.01 12.73
CA GLY A 739 -18.56 32.37 11.37
C GLY A 739 -18.87 31.30 10.32
N SER A 740 -19.09 30.04 10.74
CA SER A 740 -19.53 28.97 9.84
C SER A 740 -21.06 28.91 9.65
N ILE A 741 -21.81 29.42 10.63
CA ILE A 741 -23.28 29.52 10.65
C ILE A 741 -23.75 30.81 9.96
N LEU A 742 -23.01 31.91 10.13
CA LEU A 742 -23.26 33.24 9.54
C LEU A 742 -22.82 33.36 8.07
N ARG A 743 -21.97 32.47 7.56
CA ARG A 743 -21.54 32.41 6.13
C ARG A 743 -22.55 31.68 5.23
N MET A 744 -23.84 31.81 5.51
CA MET A 744 -24.86 31.44 4.52
C MET A 744 -24.90 32.53 3.44
N PRO A 745 -24.93 32.18 2.14
CA PRO A 745 -25.06 33.19 1.10
C PRO A 745 -26.40 33.93 1.28
N PRO A 746 -26.44 35.25 1.03
CA PRO A 746 -27.69 36.01 1.04
C PRO A 746 -28.67 35.41 0.00
N ARG A 747 -29.98 35.61 0.24
CA ARG A 747 -31.08 35.28 -0.68
C ARG A 747 -30.63 35.47 -2.13
N VAL A 748 -30.56 34.38 -2.91
CA VAL A 748 -30.69 34.52 -4.36
C VAL A 748 -32.16 34.80 -4.60
N ILE A 749 -32.52 36.08 -4.58
CA ILE A 749 -33.79 36.54 -5.12
C ILE A 749 -33.77 36.11 -6.58
N GLN A 750 -34.56 35.09 -6.93
CA GLN A 750 -34.93 34.90 -8.33
C GLN A 750 -35.76 36.12 -8.71
N THR A 751 -35.13 37.14 -9.29
CA THR A 751 -35.84 38.16 -10.04
C THR A 751 -36.58 37.44 -11.16
N ALA A 752 -37.91 37.63 -11.17
CA ALA A 752 -38.86 37.06 -12.11
C ALA A 752 -38.49 37.27 -13.58
#